data_AF-A0A182S913-F1
#
_entry.id   AF-A0A182S913-F1
#
_cell.length_a   1.000
_cell.length_b   1.000
_cell.length_c   1.000
_cell.angle_alpha   90.00
_cell.angle_beta   90.00
_cell.angle_gamma   90.00
#
_symmetry.space_group_name_H-M   'P 1'
#
loop_
_entity.id
_entity.type
_entity.pdbx_description
1 polymer ?
#
loop_
_entity_poly.entity_id
_entity_poly.type
_entity_poly.pdbx_seq_one_letter_code
_entity_poly.pdbx_strand_id
1 'polypeptide(L)'
;MKAAVVAGLLLISIASINAATDRVVCYFGSWATYRIGNGKYDVENINPNLCTHIIYTFVGLDTKGNVKILDSWLDISLGGYSRFVQLKQRNPNVKLMVAIGGWNEGSSSYSTMANSDLLRAVFVESAVSFVKRYGFDGFDVDWEYPTLRGGLPEDRVGFIKLLRDLRARFDQEGLLLSIATAATGDYLRSAYDVPEINKYVHFVNLMAYDLHAYWDAQTGANAPMYPNSWETGFTTSMLNVDACVKAWLSAGLAPSKLNLGVPVFGHTFKLSSTTDTRVGAPTAGPGDAGPYTLEPGTLSYLEVCEKLNSGGYTQAFSNEQQVPYAFRGNQWISYDNTYSIALKVQYAKKQNLGGVMVWSIESDDARGICGEGQHPITSAVYREVFGSGGATPGTTQKPAVTTTTTPATTTTTRPITTTTTTTNRYTTTTTTTARPAQKLVCPASGYLRDPTNCAQFYQCYPGLPVQSNWLLKCPTNLYFDPKTNNCTYLSYTDYKVFCFFDNQATYRVADGKVTIEDINSNLCTHIVYSSITLTAAGKIQMLDSFTDVTNGGFTRFKSICQRNPSVKCMIGLSTILSGSKILSGVMKSAELRSTAVSSIMNLLIQQYQFDGLDFYWQYPVLKGGNPEDRYNFVSFIAELSANMRMYGLVLSITVAPTNDFFMSSYDVPSLSKSVDFFNIMAFDLHNFWDGKTGHQSALYSSGKETSLYETQLNVDSIVTGWIAAGAPASKLILGVTASANVMKLYYTNETGVGARTAGRADEGQYTTTEGLMSYPELCVERAKAGWETVLDGIQQAYYAHNKRVWATFEQDRTIKLKGTYAITRGIAGLALFAMENDDVKNKCGLGSYPLLTAVNTGLNRRIPGESSTTTTTTTKATTTT
;
A
#
# COMPACT_ATOMS: atom_id res chain seq x y z
N MET A 1 -24.78 -23.97 -74.29
CA MET A 1 -25.93 -23.15 -73.86
C MET A 1 -26.78 -23.98 -72.90
N LYS A 2 -27.04 -23.47 -71.68
CA LYS A 2 -27.99 -23.96 -70.66
C LYS A 2 -27.85 -25.43 -70.14
N ALA A 3 -28.25 -25.61 -68.88
CA ALA A 3 -28.50 -26.88 -68.17
C ALA A 3 -27.33 -27.84 -67.87
N ALA A 4 -26.44 -27.48 -66.92
CA ALA A 4 -25.54 -28.44 -66.24
C ALA A 4 -24.99 -27.99 -64.86
N VAL A 5 -25.70 -27.18 -64.05
CA VAL A 5 -25.18 -26.68 -62.74
C VAL A 5 -26.28 -26.58 -61.65
N VAL A 6 -27.01 -27.68 -61.39
CA VAL A 6 -28.08 -27.71 -60.33
C VAL A 6 -27.96 -28.98 -59.45
N ALA A 7 -26.73 -29.45 -59.21
CA ALA A 7 -26.47 -30.66 -58.42
C ALA A 7 -25.25 -30.52 -57.48
N GLY A 8 -25.02 -29.31 -56.94
CA GLY A 8 -23.82 -29.00 -56.14
C GLY A 8 -24.04 -28.00 -54.99
N LEU A 9 -25.28 -27.81 -54.53
CA LEU A 9 -25.64 -26.81 -53.49
C LEU A 9 -26.68 -27.35 -52.49
N LEU A 10 -26.52 -28.60 -52.04
CA LEU A 10 -27.43 -29.18 -51.04
C LEU A 10 -26.76 -30.22 -50.13
N LEU A 11 -25.59 -29.87 -49.59
CA LEU A 11 -24.91 -30.55 -48.47
C LEU A 11 -23.79 -29.62 -47.93
N ILE A 12 -24.15 -28.73 -46.99
CA ILE A 12 -23.34 -28.05 -45.93
C ILE A 12 -24.15 -26.83 -45.48
N SER A 13 -24.97 -27.02 -44.44
CA SER A 13 -25.46 -25.96 -43.53
C SER A 13 -26.39 -26.51 -42.44
N ILE A 14 -26.02 -27.65 -41.82
CA ILE A 14 -26.40 -27.86 -40.41
C ILE A 14 -25.51 -26.90 -39.61
N ALA A 15 -25.90 -25.62 -39.61
CA ALA A 15 -25.34 -24.65 -38.70
C ALA A 15 -25.82 -25.04 -37.30
N SER A 16 -24.91 -25.62 -36.50
CA SER A 16 -25.15 -25.86 -35.09
C SER A 16 -25.65 -24.57 -34.45
N ILE A 17 -26.85 -24.62 -33.87
CA ILE A 17 -27.40 -23.50 -33.11
C ILE A 17 -26.56 -23.41 -31.83
N ASN A 18 -25.52 -22.59 -31.86
CA ASN A 18 -24.68 -22.33 -30.68
C ASN A 18 -25.55 -21.74 -29.57
N ALA A 19 -25.30 -22.18 -28.34
CA ALA A 19 -26.16 -21.90 -27.20
C ALA A 19 -26.29 -20.40 -26.90
N ALA A 20 -27.49 -19.97 -26.50
CA ALA A 20 -27.83 -18.56 -26.37
C ALA A 20 -27.12 -17.80 -25.21
N THR A 21 -26.45 -18.51 -24.32
CA THR A 21 -25.70 -17.97 -23.17
C THR A 21 -24.46 -18.83 -22.95
N ASP A 22 -23.28 -18.29 -23.26
CA ASP A 22 -22.03 -19.05 -23.34
C ASP A 22 -20.82 -18.36 -22.67
N ARG A 23 -21.02 -17.22 -22.01
CA ARG A 23 -19.95 -16.48 -21.31
C ARG A 23 -20.16 -16.37 -19.80
N VAL A 24 -19.07 -16.56 -19.07
CA VAL A 24 -18.97 -16.28 -17.62
C VAL A 24 -17.81 -15.32 -17.44
N VAL A 25 -18.10 -14.10 -17.02
CA VAL A 25 -17.14 -12.99 -16.91
C VAL A 25 -16.88 -12.69 -15.43
N CYS A 26 -15.71 -13.06 -14.94
CA CYS A 26 -15.36 -12.96 -13.53
C CYS A 26 -14.48 -11.74 -13.26
N TYR A 27 -14.91 -10.84 -12.38
CA TYR A 27 -14.08 -9.72 -11.92
C TYR A 27 -13.25 -10.14 -10.70
N PHE A 28 -11.96 -9.78 -10.69
CA PHE A 28 -11.02 -10.00 -9.59
C PHE A 28 -10.45 -8.68 -9.08
N GLY A 29 -10.85 -8.29 -7.87
CA GLY A 29 -10.33 -7.13 -7.16
C GLY A 29 -8.95 -7.39 -6.56
N SER A 30 -7.91 -6.80 -7.14
CA SER A 30 -6.51 -7.06 -6.75
C SER A 30 -6.21 -6.74 -5.28
N TRP A 31 -6.91 -5.75 -4.72
CA TRP A 31 -6.81 -5.32 -3.32
C TRP A 31 -7.14 -6.45 -2.32
N ALA A 32 -7.83 -7.51 -2.74
CA ALA A 32 -8.10 -8.68 -1.91
C ALA A 32 -6.84 -9.40 -1.42
N THR A 33 -5.70 -9.17 -2.08
CA THR A 33 -4.37 -9.67 -1.67
C THR A 33 -3.99 -9.20 -0.25
N TYR A 34 -4.52 -8.04 0.16
CA TYR A 34 -4.28 -7.40 1.46
C TYR A 34 -5.30 -7.77 2.54
N ARG A 35 -6.41 -8.44 2.20
CA ARG A 35 -7.37 -8.93 3.19
C ARG A 35 -6.67 -9.92 4.14
N ILE A 36 -7.09 -9.94 5.41
CA ILE A 36 -6.53 -10.80 6.45
C ILE A 36 -7.32 -12.11 6.58
N GLY A 37 -6.70 -13.12 7.21
CA GLY A 37 -7.37 -14.36 7.59
C GLY A 37 -8.01 -15.09 6.41
N ASN A 38 -9.25 -15.55 6.60
CA ASN A 38 -9.97 -16.31 5.58
C ASN A 38 -10.32 -15.48 4.34
N GLY A 39 -10.46 -14.16 4.45
CA GLY A 39 -10.73 -13.29 3.30
C GLY A 39 -9.53 -12.96 2.42
N LYS A 40 -8.29 -13.35 2.80
CA LYS A 40 -7.11 -13.15 1.94
C LYS A 40 -7.27 -13.87 0.60
N TYR A 41 -7.12 -13.18 -0.52
CA TYR A 41 -7.23 -13.76 -1.86
C TYR A 41 -6.24 -13.10 -2.83
N ASP A 42 -5.29 -13.87 -3.35
CA ASP A 42 -4.31 -13.45 -4.38
C ASP A 42 -4.57 -14.22 -5.69
N VAL A 43 -3.86 -13.89 -6.76
CA VAL A 43 -3.98 -14.48 -8.11
C VAL A 43 -3.96 -16.02 -8.10
N GLU A 44 -3.16 -16.65 -7.24
CA GLU A 44 -3.06 -18.11 -7.13
C GLU A 44 -4.36 -18.76 -6.63
N ASN A 45 -5.22 -18.01 -5.93
CA ASN A 45 -6.52 -18.49 -5.46
C ASN A 45 -7.57 -18.53 -6.58
N ILE A 46 -7.33 -17.88 -7.73
CA ILE A 46 -8.23 -17.92 -8.88
C ILE A 46 -8.27 -19.33 -9.46
N ASN A 47 -9.47 -19.86 -9.69
CA ASN A 47 -9.68 -21.06 -10.50
C ASN A 47 -10.13 -20.68 -11.92
N PRO A 48 -9.22 -20.64 -12.91
CA PRO A 48 -9.54 -20.14 -14.25
C PRO A 48 -10.43 -21.08 -15.07
N ASN A 49 -10.85 -22.23 -14.53
CA ASN A 49 -11.82 -23.12 -15.15
C ASN A 49 -13.28 -22.79 -14.78
N LEU A 50 -13.52 -21.86 -13.86
CA LEU A 50 -14.88 -21.41 -13.48
C LEU A 50 -15.37 -20.19 -14.27
N CYS A 51 -14.57 -19.70 -15.22
CA CYS A 51 -14.80 -18.46 -15.95
C CYS A 51 -14.37 -18.64 -17.42
N THR A 52 -15.05 -17.99 -18.37
CA THR A 52 -14.54 -17.88 -19.75
C THR A 52 -13.71 -16.62 -19.95
N HIS A 53 -14.04 -15.56 -19.21
CA HIS A 53 -13.28 -14.32 -19.14
C HIS A 53 -12.99 -13.99 -17.68
N ILE A 54 -11.80 -13.50 -17.37
CA ILE A 54 -11.44 -12.96 -16.04
C ILE A 54 -10.86 -11.58 -16.24
N ILE A 55 -11.37 -10.60 -15.47
CA ILE A 55 -11.03 -9.20 -15.60
C ILE A 55 -10.29 -8.76 -14.32
N TYR A 56 -9.03 -8.38 -14.47
CA TYR A 56 -8.20 -7.84 -13.39
C TYR A 56 -8.62 -6.40 -13.10
N THR A 57 -8.92 -6.07 -11.85
CA THR A 57 -9.33 -4.72 -11.45
C THR A 57 -8.42 -4.11 -10.38
N PHE A 58 -7.98 -2.85 -10.50
CA PHE A 58 -8.18 -1.87 -11.57
C PHE A 58 -6.85 -1.23 -12.02
N VAL A 59 -6.82 -0.78 -13.26
CA VAL A 59 -5.97 0.36 -13.66
C VAL A 59 -6.78 1.64 -13.56
N GLY A 60 -6.10 2.78 -13.45
CA GLY A 60 -6.74 4.10 -13.41
C GLY A 60 -6.35 4.99 -14.57
N LEU A 61 -6.67 6.28 -14.45
CA LEU A 61 -6.37 7.32 -15.43
C LEU A 61 -5.39 8.35 -14.85
N ASP A 62 -4.37 8.76 -15.60
CA ASP A 62 -3.52 9.90 -15.24
C ASP A 62 -4.03 11.24 -15.80
N THR A 63 -3.53 12.35 -15.26
CA THR A 63 -3.92 13.72 -15.66
C THR A 63 -3.51 14.09 -17.08
N LYS A 64 -2.77 13.22 -17.78
CA LYS A 64 -2.35 13.38 -19.19
C LYS A 64 -3.14 12.46 -20.12
N GLY A 65 -4.13 11.72 -19.60
CA GLY A 65 -4.96 10.79 -20.36
C GLY A 65 -4.35 9.41 -20.60
N ASN A 66 -3.34 8.98 -19.85
CA ASN A 66 -2.76 7.63 -19.98
C ASN A 66 -3.36 6.65 -18.97
N VAL A 67 -3.37 5.36 -19.32
CA VAL A 67 -3.58 4.28 -18.36
C VAL A 67 -2.49 4.32 -17.27
N LYS A 68 -2.94 4.38 -16.01
CA LYS A 68 -2.14 4.49 -14.78
C LYS A 68 -2.22 3.18 -14.00
N ILE A 69 -1.09 2.70 -13.52
CA ILE A 69 -1.04 1.57 -12.58
C ILE A 69 -1.39 2.09 -11.20
N LEU A 70 -2.42 1.53 -10.56
CA LEU A 70 -2.88 1.96 -9.24
C LEU A 70 -1.99 1.40 -8.12
N ASP A 71 -1.63 0.12 -8.19
CA ASP A 71 -0.73 -0.52 -7.21
C ASP A 71 0.53 -1.07 -7.89
N SER A 72 1.54 -0.21 -8.04
CA SER A 72 2.82 -0.64 -8.64
C SER A 72 3.61 -1.64 -7.78
N TRP A 73 3.29 -1.83 -6.49
CA TRP A 73 3.95 -2.84 -5.67
C TRP A 73 3.36 -4.21 -5.95
N LEU A 74 2.04 -4.35 -5.89
CA LEU A 74 1.35 -5.60 -6.19
C LEU A 74 1.47 -5.99 -7.67
N ASP A 75 1.14 -5.06 -8.56
CA ASP A 75 0.94 -5.35 -9.98
C ASP A 75 2.27 -5.57 -10.72
N ILE A 76 3.32 -4.82 -10.33
CA ILE A 76 4.62 -4.80 -11.00
C ILE A 76 5.72 -5.44 -10.14
N SER A 77 5.98 -4.96 -8.91
CA SER A 77 7.08 -5.51 -8.09
C SER A 77 6.83 -6.95 -7.63
N LEU A 78 5.58 -7.33 -7.33
CA LEU A 78 5.17 -8.73 -7.11
C LEU A 78 4.61 -9.41 -8.39
N GLY A 79 4.65 -8.72 -9.53
CA GLY A 79 4.21 -9.24 -10.81
C GLY A 79 2.74 -9.65 -10.86
N GLY A 80 1.83 -8.98 -10.13
CA GLY A 80 0.39 -9.28 -10.15
C GLY A 80 -0.18 -9.49 -11.57
N TYR A 81 0.15 -8.62 -12.52
CA TYR A 81 -0.28 -8.80 -13.92
C TYR A 81 0.36 -10.01 -14.59
N SER A 82 1.67 -10.25 -14.37
CA SER A 82 2.39 -11.36 -15.02
C SER A 82 1.99 -12.72 -14.44
N ARG A 83 1.71 -12.80 -13.13
CA ARG A 83 1.11 -13.96 -12.47
C ARG A 83 -0.32 -14.20 -12.98
N PHE A 84 -1.10 -13.13 -13.16
CA PHE A 84 -2.48 -13.24 -13.65
C PHE A 84 -2.53 -13.79 -15.08
N VAL A 85 -1.74 -13.27 -16.03
CA VAL A 85 -1.75 -13.81 -17.41
C VAL A 85 -1.23 -15.25 -17.50
N GLN A 86 -0.44 -15.71 -16.53
CA GLN A 86 -0.02 -17.11 -16.42
C GLN A 86 -1.15 -18.08 -16.02
N LEU A 87 -2.34 -17.59 -15.62
CA LEU A 87 -3.51 -18.45 -15.45
C LEU A 87 -3.89 -19.23 -16.73
N LYS A 88 -3.48 -18.75 -17.91
CA LYS A 88 -3.56 -19.48 -19.19
C LYS A 88 -2.81 -20.83 -19.19
N GLN A 89 -1.82 -21.02 -18.31
CA GLN A 89 -1.16 -22.32 -18.13
C GLN A 89 -2.10 -23.36 -17.49
N ARG A 90 -3.09 -22.91 -16.71
CA ARG A 90 -4.12 -23.75 -16.06
C ARG A 90 -5.40 -23.87 -16.88
N ASN A 91 -5.72 -22.87 -17.70
CA ASN A 91 -6.78 -22.93 -18.72
C ASN A 91 -6.38 -22.14 -19.98
N PRO A 92 -5.87 -22.78 -21.04
CA PRO A 92 -5.43 -22.08 -22.26
C PRO A 92 -6.54 -21.32 -23.02
N ASN A 93 -7.81 -21.64 -22.75
CA ASN A 93 -8.95 -21.03 -23.44
C ASN A 93 -9.49 -19.78 -22.75
N VAL A 94 -9.10 -19.51 -21.49
CA VAL A 94 -9.60 -18.36 -20.73
C VAL A 94 -9.10 -17.05 -21.33
N LYS A 95 -9.98 -16.04 -21.38
CA LYS A 95 -9.64 -14.67 -21.76
C LYS A 95 -9.32 -13.86 -20.52
N LEU A 96 -8.16 -13.23 -20.48
CA LEU A 96 -7.66 -12.48 -19.34
C LEU A 96 -7.57 -11.01 -19.74
N MET A 97 -8.45 -10.20 -19.18
CA MET A 97 -8.61 -8.78 -19.50
C MET A 97 -8.23 -7.92 -18.29
N VAL A 98 -8.13 -6.61 -18.48
CA VAL A 98 -7.93 -5.63 -17.40
C VAL A 98 -8.99 -4.53 -17.52
N ALA A 99 -9.57 -4.10 -16.40
CA ALA A 99 -10.52 -2.99 -16.37
C ALA A 99 -9.85 -1.69 -15.94
N ILE A 100 -10.28 -0.58 -16.56
CA ILE A 100 -10.02 0.77 -16.06
C ILE A 100 -11.24 1.33 -15.31
N GLY A 101 -10.99 2.06 -14.23
CA GLY A 101 -12.00 2.85 -13.53
C GLY A 101 -12.47 2.21 -12.23
N GLY A 102 -13.76 1.93 -12.14
CA GLY A 102 -14.46 1.54 -10.93
C GLY A 102 -14.71 2.72 -9.98
N TRP A 103 -15.57 2.48 -9.00
CA TRP A 103 -16.16 3.48 -8.11
C TRP A 103 -15.19 4.55 -7.57
N ASN A 104 -14.00 4.13 -7.12
CA ASN A 104 -13.05 5.01 -6.42
C ASN A 104 -12.29 6.00 -7.34
N GLU A 105 -12.29 5.81 -8.66
CA GLU A 105 -11.61 6.72 -9.60
C GLU A 105 -12.43 7.99 -9.92
N GLY A 106 -13.72 8.02 -9.60
CA GLY A 106 -14.61 9.14 -9.89
C GLY A 106 -14.89 9.33 -11.39
N SER A 107 -15.41 10.50 -11.79
CA SER A 107 -15.85 10.75 -13.17
C SER A 107 -15.14 11.91 -13.87
N SER A 108 -14.70 12.96 -13.16
CA SER A 108 -14.22 14.20 -13.79
C SER A 108 -13.00 14.04 -14.71
N SER A 109 -12.05 13.18 -14.37
CA SER A 109 -10.90 12.89 -15.25
C SER A 109 -11.30 12.10 -16.50
N TYR A 110 -12.27 11.19 -16.37
CA TYR A 110 -12.81 10.39 -17.48
C TYR A 110 -13.64 11.27 -18.43
N SER A 111 -14.46 12.17 -17.88
CA SER A 111 -15.16 13.23 -18.62
C SER A 111 -14.18 14.11 -19.41
N THR A 112 -13.12 14.59 -18.77
CA THR A 112 -12.08 15.42 -19.41
C THR A 112 -11.39 14.67 -20.55
N MET A 113 -11.07 13.39 -20.35
CA MET A 113 -10.42 12.56 -21.38
C MET A 113 -11.37 12.26 -22.54
N ALA A 114 -12.59 11.80 -22.28
CA ALA A 114 -13.56 11.40 -23.31
C ALA A 114 -13.99 12.58 -24.21
N ASN A 115 -14.16 13.77 -23.63
CA ASN A 115 -14.58 14.97 -24.37
C ASN A 115 -13.45 15.66 -25.15
N SER A 116 -12.20 15.22 -25.00
CA SER A 116 -11.03 15.78 -25.70
C SER A 116 -10.48 14.81 -26.75
N ASP A 117 -10.50 15.19 -28.02
CA ASP A 117 -9.97 14.34 -29.11
C ASP A 117 -8.48 14.01 -28.94
N LEU A 118 -7.69 14.94 -28.37
CA LEU A 118 -6.28 14.71 -28.06
C LEU A 118 -6.09 13.70 -26.92
N LEU A 119 -6.82 13.88 -25.81
CA LEU A 119 -6.67 13.00 -24.64
C LEU A 119 -7.23 11.60 -24.92
N ARG A 120 -8.33 11.47 -25.68
CA ARG A 120 -8.78 10.16 -26.16
C ARG A 120 -7.73 9.46 -27.03
N ALA A 121 -7.07 10.17 -27.94
CA ALA A 121 -6.04 9.57 -28.80
C ALA A 121 -4.84 9.05 -27.97
N VAL A 122 -4.39 9.84 -26.99
CA VAL A 122 -3.36 9.41 -26.01
C VAL A 122 -3.85 8.20 -25.23
N PHE A 123 -5.08 8.24 -24.74
CA PHE A 123 -5.67 7.17 -23.96
C PHE A 123 -5.75 5.85 -24.72
N VAL A 124 -6.29 5.86 -25.94
CA VAL A 124 -6.46 4.68 -26.80
C VAL A 124 -5.12 4.00 -27.07
N GLU A 125 -4.08 4.74 -27.47
CA GLU A 125 -2.75 4.15 -27.69
C GLU A 125 -2.12 3.67 -26.38
N SER A 126 -2.34 4.35 -25.25
CA SER A 126 -1.85 3.90 -23.94
C SER A 126 -2.52 2.60 -23.48
N ALA A 127 -3.82 2.43 -23.73
CA ALA A 127 -4.59 1.24 -23.40
C ALA A 127 -4.16 0.04 -24.24
N VAL A 128 -4.05 0.20 -25.57
CA VAL A 128 -3.51 -0.84 -26.46
C VAL A 128 -2.08 -1.23 -26.06
N SER A 129 -1.23 -0.24 -25.79
CA SER A 129 0.15 -0.46 -25.33
C SER A 129 0.18 -1.23 -24.01
N PHE A 130 -0.71 -0.92 -23.07
CA PHE A 130 -0.80 -1.59 -21.78
C PHE A 130 -1.23 -3.06 -21.91
N VAL A 131 -2.33 -3.31 -22.63
CA VAL A 131 -2.89 -4.65 -22.88
C VAL A 131 -1.83 -5.55 -23.53
N LYS A 132 -1.20 -5.07 -24.61
CA LYS A 132 -0.14 -5.81 -25.32
C LYS A 132 1.12 -6.01 -24.46
N ARG A 133 1.52 -5.02 -23.67
CA ARG A 133 2.73 -5.08 -22.81
C ARG A 133 2.65 -6.19 -21.76
N TYR A 134 1.48 -6.38 -21.16
CA TYR A 134 1.29 -7.35 -20.07
C TYR A 134 0.66 -8.68 -20.53
N GLY A 135 0.22 -8.79 -21.79
CA GLY A 135 -0.28 -10.05 -22.36
C GLY A 135 -1.76 -10.34 -22.09
N PHE A 136 -2.54 -9.29 -21.80
CA PHE A 136 -4.00 -9.37 -21.68
C PHE A 136 -4.64 -9.57 -23.07
N ASP A 137 -5.78 -10.28 -23.12
CA ASP A 137 -6.58 -10.49 -24.33
C ASP A 137 -7.50 -9.31 -24.67
N GLY A 138 -7.60 -8.32 -23.79
CA GLY A 138 -8.49 -7.19 -23.98
C GLY A 138 -8.60 -6.25 -22.78
N PHE A 139 -9.52 -5.30 -22.90
CA PHE A 139 -9.71 -4.19 -21.98
C PHE A 139 -11.20 -4.00 -21.68
N ASP A 140 -11.51 -3.60 -20.45
CA ASP A 140 -12.85 -3.29 -19.99
C ASP A 140 -12.90 -1.82 -19.51
N VAL A 141 -13.92 -1.07 -19.91
CA VAL A 141 -14.10 0.32 -19.44
C VAL A 141 -15.23 0.37 -18.44
N ASP A 142 -14.88 0.58 -17.17
CA ASP A 142 -15.78 0.68 -16.04
C ASP A 142 -15.81 2.14 -15.53
N TRP A 143 -16.36 3.03 -16.36
CA TRP A 143 -16.50 4.43 -16.00
C TRP A 143 -17.78 4.62 -15.19
N GLU A 144 -17.62 4.93 -13.89
CA GLU A 144 -18.72 5.17 -12.95
C GLU A 144 -18.91 6.66 -12.60
N TYR A 145 -19.78 7.44 -13.25
CA TYR A 145 -20.52 7.17 -14.48
C TYR A 145 -20.47 8.41 -15.38
N PRO A 146 -20.55 8.25 -16.72
CA PRO A 146 -20.69 9.39 -17.64
C PRO A 146 -21.85 10.30 -17.20
N THR A 147 -21.71 11.62 -17.35
CA THR A 147 -22.70 12.65 -16.96
C THR A 147 -22.95 12.82 -15.46
N LEU A 148 -22.34 12.00 -14.60
CA LEU A 148 -22.59 11.94 -13.15
C LEU A 148 -21.27 12.00 -12.36
N ARG A 149 -21.35 12.14 -11.03
CA ARG A 149 -20.18 12.11 -10.11
C ARG A 149 -19.04 13.07 -10.52
N GLY A 150 -19.40 14.26 -11.01
CA GLY A 150 -18.46 15.27 -11.51
C GLY A 150 -18.17 15.21 -13.02
N GLY A 151 -18.90 14.38 -13.77
CA GLY A 151 -18.95 14.40 -15.24
C GLY A 151 -19.90 15.46 -15.82
N LEU A 152 -19.92 15.55 -17.15
CA LEU A 152 -20.65 16.57 -17.93
C LEU A 152 -21.71 15.93 -18.85
N PRO A 153 -22.79 16.62 -19.25
CA PRO A 153 -23.78 16.09 -20.20
C PRO A 153 -23.19 15.60 -21.53
N GLU A 154 -22.11 16.24 -21.99
CA GLU A 154 -21.35 15.88 -23.19
C GLU A 154 -20.73 14.48 -23.12
N ASP A 155 -20.49 13.96 -21.91
CA ASP A 155 -19.92 12.62 -21.68
C ASP A 155 -20.70 11.52 -22.38
N ARG A 156 -22.02 11.66 -22.52
CA ARG A 156 -22.86 10.72 -23.29
C ARG A 156 -22.34 10.53 -24.71
N VAL A 157 -21.88 11.60 -25.35
CA VAL A 157 -21.29 11.57 -26.70
C VAL A 157 -19.79 11.29 -26.64
N GLY A 158 -19.07 11.84 -25.66
CA GLY A 158 -17.65 11.58 -25.42
C GLY A 158 -17.33 10.10 -25.23
N PHE A 159 -18.18 9.39 -24.47
CA PHE A 159 -18.06 7.94 -24.23
C PHE A 159 -18.22 7.14 -25.53
N ILE A 160 -19.15 7.51 -26.41
CA ILE A 160 -19.28 6.85 -27.72
C ILE A 160 -18.06 7.09 -28.61
N LYS A 161 -17.54 8.33 -28.64
CA LYS A 161 -16.28 8.61 -29.35
C LYS A 161 -15.14 7.75 -28.80
N LEU A 162 -15.03 7.61 -27.48
CA LEU A 162 -14.05 6.75 -26.82
C LEU A 162 -14.18 5.29 -27.21
N LEU A 163 -15.38 4.70 -27.14
CA LEU A 163 -15.59 3.29 -27.49
C LEU A 163 -15.33 3.03 -28.98
N ARG A 164 -15.71 3.96 -29.87
CA ARG A 164 -15.38 3.91 -31.29
C ARG A 164 -13.87 3.93 -31.53
N ASP A 165 -13.17 4.88 -30.91
CA ASP A 165 -11.73 5.08 -31.09
C ASP A 165 -10.93 3.89 -30.53
N LEU A 166 -11.35 3.33 -29.38
CA LEU A 166 -10.85 2.07 -28.84
C LEU A 166 -11.10 0.89 -29.79
N ARG A 167 -12.36 0.66 -30.22
CA ARG A 167 -12.73 -0.44 -31.13
C ARG A 167 -11.84 -0.45 -32.38
N ALA A 168 -11.76 0.69 -33.05
CA ALA A 168 -11.03 0.86 -34.30
C ALA A 168 -9.54 0.48 -34.18
N ARG A 169 -8.94 0.66 -32.99
CA ARG A 169 -7.55 0.34 -32.73
C ARG A 169 -7.35 -1.08 -32.18
N PHE A 170 -8.26 -1.57 -31.33
CA PHE A 170 -8.25 -2.93 -30.79
C PHE A 170 -8.45 -3.99 -31.87
N ASP A 171 -9.25 -3.70 -32.90
CA ASP A 171 -9.48 -4.61 -34.04
C ASP A 171 -8.21 -4.91 -34.84
N GLN A 172 -7.32 -3.92 -34.97
CA GLN A 172 -6.04 -4.07 -35.67
C GLN A 172 -5.09 -5.02 -34.93
N GLU A 173 -5.34 -5.26 -33.64
CA GLU A 173 -4.51 -6.02 -32.72
C GLU A 173 -5.18 -7.34 -32.28
N GLY A 174 -6.41 -7.60 -32.71
CA GLY A 174 -7.20 -8.77 -32.32
C GLY A 174 -7.66 -8.78 -30.85
N LEU A 175 -7.78 -7.61 -30.22
CA LEU A 175 -8.04 -7.46 -28.79
C LEU A 175 -9.54 -7.31 -28.47
N LEU A 176 -9.96 -7.86 -27.34
CA LEU A 176 -11.32 -7.70 -26.82
C LEU A 176 -11.53 -6.33 -26.16
N LEU A 177 -12.76 -5.84 -26.25
CA LEU A 177 -13.23 -4.59 -25.66
C LEU A 177 -14.63 -4.81 -25.09
N SER A 178 -14.79 -4.59 -23.79
CA SER A 178 -16.07 -4.60 -23.08
C SER A 178 -16.24 -3.33 -22.24
N ILE A 179 -17.42 -3.19 -21.64
CA ILE A 179 -17.72 -2.13 -20.68
C ILE A 179 -18.52 -2.70 -19.51
N ALA A 180 -18.32 -2.13 -18.32
CA ALA A 180 -19.26 -2.26 -17.21
C ALA A 180 -20.16 -1.01 -17.16
N THR A 181 -21.43 -1.22 -16.77
CA THR A 181 -22.45 -0.17 -16.88
C THR A 181 -23.49 -0.24 -15.77
N ALA A 182 -23.92 0.93 -15.28
CA ALA A 182 -25.07 1.07 -14.40
C ALA A 182 -26.33 0.40 -14.98
N ALA A 183 -27.10 -0.25 -14.12
CA ALA A 183 -28.23 -1.08 -14.56
C ALA A 183 -29.57 -0.33 -14.68
N THR A 184 -29.76 0.77 -13.95
CA THR A 184 -31.07 1.42 -13.82
C THR A 184 -31.41 2.33 -15.00
N GLY A 185 -32.70 2.45 -15.31
CA GLY A 185 -33.18 3.11 -16.52
C GLY A 185 -32.96 4.63 -16.57
N ASP A 186 -32.74 5.28 -15.43
CA ASP A 186 -32.35 6.68 -15.32
C ASP A 186 -30.90 6.92 -15.77
N TYR A 187 -29.95 6.10 -15.29
CA TYR A 187 -28.55 6.14 -15.75
C TYR A 187 -28.45 5.76 -17.23
N LEU A 188 -29.25 4.80 -17.71
CA LEU A 188 -29.38 4.48 -19.14
C LEU A 188 -29.72 5.73 -19.96
N ARG A 189 -30.73 6.49 -19.55
CA ARG A 189 -31.20 7.68 -20.28
C ARG A 189 -30.22 8.85 -20.24
N SER A 190 -29.47 9.06 -19.16
CA SER A 190 -28.47 10.13 -19.10
C SER A 190 -27.17 9.72 -19.81
N ALA A 191 -26.55 8.61 -19.39
CA ALA A 191 -25.15 8.31 -19.68
C ALA A 191 -24.90 7.53 -20.99
N TYR A 192 -25.84 6.68 -21.43
CA TYR A 192 -25.53 5.63 -22.43
C TYR A 192 -26.34 5.72 -23.73
N ASP A 193 -25.66 5.89 -24.86
CA ASP A 193 -26.23 5.66 -26.20
C ASP A 193 -26.10 4.19 -26.58
N VAL A 194 -27.13 3.40 -26.21
CA VAL A 194 -27.12 1.94 -26.32
C VAL A 194 -27.00 1.43 -27.78
N PRO A 195 -27.68 2.02 -28.79
CA PRO A 195 -27.48 1.65 -30.20
C PRO A 195 -26.05 1.86 -30.71
N GLU A 196 -25.34 2.91 -30.27
CA GLU A 196 -23.93 3.11 -30.61
C GLU A 196 -23.01 2.17 -29.83
N ILE A 197 -23.21 1.99 -28.52
CA ILE A 197 -22.48 1.00 -27.70
C ILE A 197 -22.53 -0.39 -28.36
N ASN A 198 -23.72 -0.81 -28.82
CA ASN A 198 -23.95 -2.09 -29.47
C ASN A 198 -23.08 -2.30 -30.73
N LYS A 199 -22.54 -1.25 -31.36
CA LYS A 199 -21.60 -1.36 -32.48
C LYS A 199 -20.16 -1.57 -32.01
N TYR A 200 -19.73 -0.86 -30.97
CA TYR A 200 -18.32 -0.72 -30.61
C TYR A 200 -17.81 -1.70 -29.55
N VAL A 201 -18.66 -2.30 -28.73
CA VAL A 201 -18.21 -3.29 -27.72
C VAL A 201 -18.43 -4.73 -28.20
N HIS A 202 -17.62 -5.66 -27.70
CA HIS A 202 -17.88 -7.10 -27.83
C HIS A 202 -19.05 -7.52 -26.93
N PHE A 203 -19.08 -7.00 -25.70
CA PHE A 203 -20.15 -7.24 -24.74
C PHE A 203 -20.24 -6.13 -23.68
N VAL A 204 -21.38 -6.09 -22.98
CA VAL A 204 -21.71 -5.18 -21.87
C VAL A 204 -21.89 -6.00 -20.60
N ASN A 205 -21.24 -5.61 -19.52
CA ASN A 205 -21.38 -6.17 -18.18
C ASN A 205 -22.35 -5.32 -17.36
N LEU A 206 -23.60 -5.79 -17.23
CA LEU A 206 -24.66 -5.04 -16.56
C LEU A 206 -24.55 -5.19 -15.05
N MET A 207 -24.28 -4.10 -14.32
CA MET A 207 -24.15 -4.11 -12.86
C MET A 207 -25.54 -4.13 -12.19
N ALA A 208 -26.25 -5.27 -12.32
CA ALA A 208 -27.62 -5.47 -11.82
C ALA A 208 -27.65 -5.84 -10.32
N TYR A 209 -26.88 -5.08 -9.54
CA TYR A 209 -26.70 -5.14 -8.09
C TYR A 209 -26.52 -3.70 -7.57
N ASP A 210 -26.29 -3.53 -6.27
CA ASP A 210 -26.32 -2.24 -5.55
C ASP A 210 -27.66 -1.49 -5.71
N LEU A 211 -28.74 -2.24 -6.00
CA LEU A 211 -30.07 -1.72 -6.30
C LEU A 211 -30.81 -1.25 -5.03
N HIS A 212 -30.51 -1.86 -3.89
CA HIS A 212 -30.87 -1.38 -2.57
C HIS A 212 -29.73 -1.62 -1.57
N ALA A 213 -29.43 -0.59 -0.76
CA ALA A 213 -28.47 -0.68 0.32
C ALA A 213 -28.86 0.29 1.46
N TYR A 214 -27.99 0.41 2.47
CA TYR A 214 -28.29 1.12 3.73
C TYR A 214 -28.68 2.60 3.58
N TRP A 215 -28.41 3.24 2.43
CA TRP A 215 -28.83 4.61 2.13
C TRP A 215 -30.34 4.76 1.89
N ASP A 216 -31.08 3.68 1.66
CA ASP A 216 -32.53 3.69 1.44
C ASP A 216 -33.35 3.97 2.72
N ALA A 217 -32.72 3.98 3.90
CA ALA A 217 -33.36 4.08 5.22
C ALA A 217 -34.40 2.98 5.55
N GLN A 218 -34.48 1.94 4.71
CA GLN A 218 -35.24 0.72 4.90
C GLN A 218 -34.45 -0.49 4.35
N THR A 219 -34.77 -1.71 4.77
CA THR A 219 -34.14 -2.92 4.22
C THR A 219 -34.59 -3.15 2.78
N GLY A 220 -33.65 -3.52 1.92
CA GLY A 220 -33.91 -3.90 0.54
C GLY A 220 -32.93 -4.96 0.07
N ALA A 221 -33.26 -5.62 -1.03
CA ALA A 221 -32.38 -6.63 -1.61
C ALA A 221 -31.26 -5.99 -2.44
N ASN A 222 -30.02 -6.48 -2.34
CA ASN A 222 -28.89 -5.99 -3.15
C ASN A 222 -29.19 -6.12 -4.65
N ALA A 223 -29.68 -7.30 -5.06
CA ALA A 223 -29.94 -7.65 -6.46
C ALA A 223 -31.25 -8.45 -6.62
N PRO A 224 -32.44 -7.88 -6.36
CA PRO A 224 -33.71 -8.58 -6.48
C PRO A 224 -33.99 -8.98 -7.94
N MET A 225 -34.56 -10.16 -8.16
CA MET A 225 -34.93 -10.64 -9.48
C MET A 225 -36.09 -9.84 -10.08
N TYR A 226 -37.07 -9.51 -9.22
CA TYR A 226 -38.33 -8.81 -9.50
C TYR A 226 -38.65 -7.85 -8.35
N PRO A 227 -39.53 -6.85 -8.52
CA PRO A 227 -39.96 -6.00 -7.40
C PRO A 227 -40.97 -6.73 -6.51
N ASN A 228 -41.11 -6.28 -5.26
CA ASN A 228 -42.25 -6.63 -4.42
C ASN A 228 -43.53 -5.96 -4.93
N SER A 229 -44.67 -6.58 -4.65
CA SER A 229 -46.03 -6.09 -4.95
C SER A 229 -46.37 -4.70 -4.37
N TRP A 230 -45.66 -4.25 -3.33
CA TRP A 230 -45.80 -2.92 -2.73
C TRP A 230 -44.81 -1.87 -3.28
N GLU A 231 -43.83 -2.26 -4.11
CA GLU A 231 -42.87 -1.35 -4.76
C GLU A 231 -43.49 -0.71 -6.02
N THR A 232 -44.62 -0.03 -5.86
CA THR A 232 -45.45 0.50 -6.96
C THR A 232 -44.99 1.87 -7.51
N GLY A 233 -43.93 2.46 -6.93
CA GLY A 233 -43.34 3.71 -7.40
C GLY A 233 -42.59 3.54 -8.72
N PHE A 234 -42.61 4.57 -9.58
CA PHE A 234 -41.95 4.50 -10.89
C PHE A 234 -40.44 4.19 -10.81
N THR A 235 -39.75 4.71 -9.77
CA THR A 235 -38.33 4.39 -9.56
C THR A 235 -38.16 3.02 -8.91
N THR A 236 -38.90 2.72 -7.83
CA THR A 236 -38.70 1.49 -7.04
C THR A 236 -39.10 0.23 -7.79
N SER A 237 -40.15 0.27 -8.62
CA SER A 237 -40.53 -0.83 -9.53
C SER A 237 -39.46 -1.18 -10.58
N MET A 238 -38.45 -0.33 -10.76
CA MET A 238 -37.35 -0.51 -11.74
C MET A 238 -36.03 -0.96 -11.09
N LEU A 239 -35.94 -1.04 -9.76
CA LEU A 239 -34.74 -1.45 -9.01
C LEU A 239 -34.65 -2.99 -8.89
N ASN A 240 -34.68 -3.69 -10.03
CA ASN A 240 -34.58 -5.15 -10.09
C ASN A 240 -33.98 -5.65 -11.41
N VAL A 241 -33.43 -6.86 -11.37
CA VAL A 241 -32.75 -7.51 -12.51
C VAL A 241 -33.62 -7.54 -13.77
N ASP A 242 -34.89 -7.92 -13.66
CA ASP A 242 -35.78 -8.04 -14.82
C ASP A 242 -36.03 -6.68 -15.50
N ALA A 243 -36.32 -5.64 -14.72
CA ALA A 243 -36.50 -4.28 -15.22
C ALA A 243 -35.21 -3.73 -15.86
N CYS A 244 -34.06 -3.90 -15.19
CA CYS A 244 -32.75 -3.47 -15.69
C CYS A 244 -32.39 -4.13 -17.03
N VAL A 245 -32.50 -5.46 -17.13
CA VAL A 245 -32.22 -6.20 -18.36
C VAL A 245 -33.18 -5.76 -19.48
N LYS A 246 -34.48 -5.68 -19.20
CA LYS A 246 -35.48 -5.25 -20.20
C LYS A 246 -35.23 -3.83 -20.69
N ALA A 247 -34.78 -2.91 -19.83
CA ALA A 247 -34.45 -1.54 -20.22
C ALA A 247 -33.30 -1.51 -21.25
N TRP A 248 -32.21 -2.24 -20.99
CA TRP A 248 -31.07 -2.33 -21.91
C TRP A 248 -31.39 -3.01 -23.24
N LEU A 249 -32.19 -4.08 -23.23
CA LEU A 249 -32.64 -4.73 -24.47
C LEU A 249 -33.59 -3.82 -25.27
N SER A 250 -34.54 -3.15 -24.60
CA SER A 250 -35.49 -2.22 -25.24
C SER A 250 -34.81 -0.97 -25.80
N ALA A 251 -33.67 -0.57 -25.23
CA ALA A 251 -32.82 0.50 -25.75
C ALA A 251 -31.98 0.10 -26.98
N GLY A 252 -32.04 -1.17 -27.42
CA GLY A 252 -31.44 -1.64 -28.68
C GLY A 252 -30.12 -2.41 -28.55
N LEU A 253 -29.74 -2.84 -27.34
CA LEU A 253 -28.61 -3.76 -27.18
C LEU A 253 -28.99 -5.17 -27.66
N ALA A 254 -28.14 -5.81 -28.45
CA ALA A 254 -28.34 -7.20 -28.83
C ALA A 254 -28.27 -8.11 -27.59
N PRO A 255 -29.24 -9.03 -27.34
CA PRO A 255 -29.21 -9.93 -26.18
C PRO A 255 -27.88 -10.69 -26.02
N SER A 256 -27.34 -11.22 -27.12
CA SER A 256 -26.06 -11.93 -27.18
C SER A 256 -24.83 -11.10 -26.77
N LYS A 257 -24.95 -9.76 -26.65
CA LYS A 257 -23.89 -8.88 -26.12
C LYS A 257 -24.07 -8.53 -24.64
N LEU A 258 -25.25 -8.71 -24.06
CA LEU A 258 -25.51 -8.38 -22.66
C LEU A 258 -25.09 -9.55 -21.74
N ASN A 259 -24.31 -9.25 -20.71
CA ASN A 259 -24.05 -10.15 -19.59
C ASN A 259 -24.82 -9.66 -18.36
N LEU A 260 -25.57 -10.54 -17.71
CA LEU A 260 -26.23 -10.23 -16.43
C LEU A 260 -25.19 -10.27 -15.30
N GLY A 261 -24.91 -9.14 -14.65
CA GLY A 261 -24.11 -9.10 -13.42
C GLY A 261 -24.83 -9.73 -12.23
N VAL A 262 -24.11 -10.51 -11.44
CA VAL A 262 -24.55 -11.07 -10.17
C VAL A 262 -23.51 -10.79 -9.06
N PRO A 263 -23.96 -10.41 -7.86
CA PRO A 263 -23.05 -10.09 -6.75
C PRO A 263 -22.60 -11.35 -6.01
N VAL A 264 -21.35 -11.38 -5.57
CA VAL A 264 -20.77 -12.36 -4.63
C VAL A 264 -20.60 -11.73 -3.24
N PHE A 265 -21.49 -10.79 -2.94
CA PHE A 265 -21.53 -10.01 -1.70
C PHE A 265 -22.98 -9.62 -1.39
N GLY A 266 -23.20 -9.21 -0.15
CA GLY A 266 -24.50 -8.80 0.35
C GLY A 266 -24.45 -7.42 0.98
N HIS A 267 -25.53 -6.65 0.85
CA HIS A 267 -25.71 -5.41 1.59
C HIS A 267 -26.35 -5.67 2.96
N THR A 268 -25.84 -4.94 3.95
CA THR A 268 -26.24 -5.11 5.35
C THR A 268 -26.79 -3.84 5.95
N PHE A 269 -27.73 -4.02 6.87
CA PHE A 269 -28.54 -2.96 7.41
C PHE A 269 -28.66 -3.14 8.93
N LYS A 270 -28.69 -2.01 9.63
CA LYS A 270 -29.02 -1.96 11.05
C LYS A 270 -30.49 -1.58 11.21
N LEU A 271 -31.33 -2.52 11.63
CA LEU A 271 -32.76 -2.31 11.83
C LEU A 271 -33.02 -1.29 12.94
N SER A 272 -34.00 -0.41 12.72
CA SER A 272 -34.48 0.53 13.73
C SER A 272 -35.29 -0.14 14.85
N SER A 273 -35.84 -1.33 14.59
CA SER A 273 -36.45 -2.20 15.60
C SER A 273 -36.05 -3.66 15.34
N THR A 274 -35.77 -4.41 16.40
CA THR A 274 -35.52 -5.86 16.33
C THR A 274 -36.79 -6.69 16.06
N THR A 275 -37.97 -6.07 16.08
CA THR A 275 -39.25 -6.73 15.87
C THR A 275 -39.77 -6.67 14.44
N ASP A 276 -39.24 -5.78 13.59
CA ASP A 276 -39.56 -5.72 12.17
C ASP A 276 -38.33 -6.11 11.34
N THR A 277 -38.41 -7.29 10.74
CA THR A 277 -37.29 -7.97 10.07
C THR A 277 -37.61 -8.30 8.60
N ARG A 278 -38.75 -7.82 8.12
CA ARG A 278 -39.22 -7.98 6.73
C ARG A 278 -38.34 -7.19 5.77
N VAL A 279 -38.46 -7.47 4.48
CA VAL A 279 -38.02 -6.52 3.43
C VAL A 279 -38.87 -5.25 3.55
N GLY A 280 -38.26 -4.08 3.42
CA GLY A 280 -38.90 -2.77 3.66
C GLY A 280 -38.99 -2.36 5.14
N ALA A 281 -38.36 -3.09 6.07
CA ALA A 281 -38.30 -2.70 7.49
C ALA A 281 -37.39 -1.46 7.67
N PRO A 282 -37.79 -0.44 8.46
CA PRO A 282 -36.99 0.78 8.65
C PRO A 282 -35.61 0.53 9.28
N THR A 283 -34.60 1.28 8.85
CA THR A 283 -33.20 1.12 9.26
C THR A 283 -32.60 2.39 9.85
N ALA A 284 -31.60 2.20 10.71
CA ALA A 284 -30.85 3.24 11.40
C ALA A 284 -29.47 3.50 10.76
N GLY A 285 -29.14 2.81 9.66
CA GLY A 285 -27.87 2.92 8.95
C GLY A 285 -27.30 1.57 8.48
N PRO A 286 -26.01 1.51 8.11
CA PRO A 286 -25.35 0.30 7.65
C PRO A 286 -25.28 -0.77 8.74
N GLY A 287 -25.32 -2.03 8.32
CA GLY A 287 -25.01 -3.17 9.18
C GLY A 287 -23.53 -3.18 9.60
N ASP A 288 -23.24 -3.93 10.66
CA ASP A 288 -21.91 -4.00 11.25
C ASP A 288 -20.92 -4.65 10.25
N ALA A 289 -19.70 -4.10 10.18
CA ALA A 289 -18.67 -4.52 9.24
C ALA A 289 -18.27 -6.00 9.38
N GLY A 290 -17.87 -6.62 8.26
CA GLY A 290 -17.30 -7.96 8.23
C GLY A 290 -15.85 -8.04 8.75
N PRO A 291 -15.38 -9.20 9.22
CA PRO A 291 -14.02 -9.37 9.75
C PRO A 291 -12.89 -9.28 8.70
N TYR A 292 -13.20 -9.34 7.40
CA TYR A 292 -12.21 -9.34 6.31
C TYR A 292 -12.43 -8.23 5.28
N THR A 293 -13.69 -7.90 4.96
CA THR A 293 -14.02 -6.72 4.13
C THR A 293 -13.87 -5.42 4.91
N LEU A 294 -14.11 -5.46 6.23
CA LEU A 294 -14.01 -4.32 7.16
C LEU A 294 -14.93 -3.14 6.82
N GLU A 295 -15.88 -3.33 5.90
CA GLU A 295 -16.78 -2.30 5.36
C GLU A 295 -18.18 -2.38 6.01
N PRO A 296 -18.65 -1.34 6.72
CA PRO A 296 -20.03 -1.29 7.20
C PRO A 296 -21.01 -1.22 6.04
N GLY A 297 -22.10 -1.99 6.11
CA GLY A 297 -23.12 -2.00 5.06
C GLY A 297 -22.89 -3.01 3.93
N THR A 298 -21.75 -3.72 3.95
CA THR A 298 -21.37 -4.73 2.95
C THR A 298 -20.74 -5.95 3.63
N LEU A 299 -21.01 -7.15 3.12
CA LEU A 299 -20.31 -8.38 3.49
C LEU A 299 -20.00 -9.20 2.24
N SER A 300 -18.80 -9.75 2.16
CA SER A 300 -18.49 -10.79 1.17
C SER A 300 -19.34 -12.04 1.43
N TYR A 301 -19.65 -12.83 0.38
CA TYR A 301 -20.39 -14.08 0.56
C TYR A 301 -19.70 -15.03 1.56
N LEU A 302 -18.35 -15.07 1.59
CA LEU A 302 -17.60 -15.78 2.64
C LEU A 302 -18.01 -15.35 4.06
N GLU A 303 -18.08 -14.05 4.33
CA GLU A 303 -18.46 -13.54 5.66
C GLU A 303 -19.94 -13.76 5.96
N VAL A 304 -20.81 -13.78 4.94
CA VAL A 304 -22.22 -14.17 5.08
C VAL A 304 -22.30 -15.65 5.46
N CYS A 305 -21.67 -16.56 4.70
CA CYS A 305 -21.77 -18.00 4.96
C CYS A 305 -21.12 -18.38 6.30
N GLU A 306 -20.01 -17.75 6.70
CA GLU A 306 -19.43 -17.93 8.05
C GLU A 306 -20.40 -17.48 9.15
N LYS A 307 -21.07 -16.32 8.99
CA LYS A 307 -22.09 -15.84 9.95
C LYS A 307 -23.29 -16.80 10.04
N LEU A 308 -23.77 -17.31 8.90
CA LEU A 308 -24.88 -18.27 8.87
C LEU A 308 -24.50 -19.60 9.54
N ASN A 309 -23.31 -20.14 9.23
CA ASN A 309 -22.81 -21.37 9.84
C ASN A 309 -22.48 -21.23 11.34
N SER A 310 -22.10 -20.03 11.80
CA SER A 310 -21.92 -19.74 13.23
C SER A 310 -23.22 -19.79 14.04
N GLY A 311 -24.37 -19.75 13.36
CA GLY A 311 -25.70 -19.84 13.95
C GLY A 311 -26.25 -18.52 14.50
N GLY A 312 -27.52 -18.58 14.93
CA GLY A 312 -28.24 -17.45 15.52
C GLY A 312 -28.80 -16.42 14.54
N TYR A 313 -28.52 -16.55 13.23
CA TYR A 313 -29.24 -15.83 12.17
C TYR A 313 -30.46 -16.64 11.72
N THR A 314 -31.62 -15.99 11.69
CA THR A 314 -32.81 -16.51 11.01
C THR A 314 -32.64 -16.26 9.52
N GLN A 315 -32.70 -17.31 8.71
CA GLN A 315 -32.68 -17.23 7.25
C GLN A 315 -34.11 -17.21 6.71
N ALA A 316 -34.34 -16.41 5.68
CA ALA A 316 -35.62 -16.29 4.99
C ALA A 316 -35.39 -16.09 3.48
N PHE A 317 -36.45 -16.28 2.69
CA PHE A 317 -36.41 -16.11 1.24
C PHE A 317 -37.57 -15.22 0.79
N SER A 318 -37.28 -14.19 -0.01
CA SER A 318 -38.32 -13.37 -0.63
C SER A 318 -38.87 -14.10 -1.84
N ASN A 319 -40.08 -14.65 -1.74
CA ASN A 319 -40.73 -15.34 -2.86
C ASN A 319 -41.11 -14.41 -4.01
N GLU A 320 -41.28 -13.12 -3.76
CA GLU A 320 -41.54 -12.13 -4.83
C GLU A 320 -40.23 -11.74 -5.51
N GLN A 321 -39.20 -11.36 -4.74
CA GLN A 321 -37.91 -10.90 -5.28
C GLN A 321 -36.93 -12.04 -5.64
N GLN A 322 -37.25 -13.29 -5.34
CA GLN A 322 -36.46 -14.52 -5.61
C GLN A 322 -35.02 -14.49 -5.09
N VAL A 323 -34.81 -13.90 -3.90
CA VAL A 323 -33.50 -13.78 -3.24
C VAL A 323 -33.59 -14.08 -1.73
N PRO A 324 -32.52 -14.63 -1.12
CA PRO A 324 -32.47 -14.85 0.31
C PRO A 324 -32.17 -13.55 1.08
N TYR A 325 -32.56 -13.56 2.36
CA TYR A 325 -32.08 -12.61 3.35
C TYR A 325 -31.94 -13.29 4.70
N ALA A 326 -31.18 -12.69 5.61
CA ALA A 326 -30.98 -13.22 6.96
C ALA A 326 -30.92 -12.11 7.99
N PHE A 327 -31.37 -12.38 9.22
CA PHE A 327 -31.38 -11.39 10.28
C PHE A 327 -31.07 -11.97 11.67
N ARG A 328 -30.48 -11.16 12.53
CA ARG A 328 -30.17 -11.46 13.93
C ARG A 328 -30.18 -10.20 14.77
N GLY A 329 -31.09 -10.10 15.74
CA GLY A 329 -31.22 -8.90 16.57
C GLY A 329 -31.57 -7.69 15.71
N ASN A 330 -30.67 -6.69 15.64
CA ASN A 330 -30.83 -5.53 14.75
C ASN A 330 -29.99 -5.62 13.48
N GLN A 331 -29.32 -6.74 13.19
CA GLN A 331 -28.54 -6.92 11.96
C GLN A 331 -29.39 -7.63 10.91
N TRP A 332 -29.42 -7.11 9.69
CA TRP A 332 -30.14 -7.67 8.55
C TRP A 332 -29.21 -7.70 7.32
N ILE A 333 -29.27 -8.76 6.54
CA ILE A 333 -28.36 -9.08 5.44
C ILE A 333 -29.20 -9.49 4.23
N SER A 334 -29.13 -8.74 3.13
CA SER A 334 -29.47 -9.27 1.79
C SER A 334 -28.22 -9.90 1.20
N TYR A 335 -28.36 -11.03 0.51
CA TYR A 335 -27.27 -11.68 -0.18
C TYR A 335 -27.82 -12.52 -1.35
N ASP A 336 -26.92 -13.05 -2.17
CA ASP A 336 -27.24 -14.11 -3.12
C ASP A 336 -26.69 -15.45 -2.63
N ASN A 337 -27.42 -16.53 -2.89
CA ASN A 337 -26.97 -17.90 -2.63
C ASN A 337 -27.00 -18.73 -3.91
N THR A 338 -26.51 -19.96 -3.85
CA THR A 338 -26.43 -20.85 -5.02
C THR A 338 -27.80 -21.11 -5.70
N TYR A 339 -28.92 -20.94 -4.98
CA TYR A 339 -30.28 -21.05 -5.51
C TYR A 339 -30.74 -19.78 -6.24
N SER A 340 -30.62 -18.58 -5.64
CA SER A 340 -30.99 -17.32 -6.32
C SER A 340 -30.12 -17.05 -7.55
N ILE A 341 -28.84 -17.44 -7.49
CA ILE A 341 -27.91 -17.44 -8.63
C ILE A 341 -28.40 -18.34 -9.76
N ALA A 342 -28.87 -19.56 -9.45
CA ALA A 342 -29.41 -20.45 -10.48
C ALA A 342 -30.64 -19.86 -11.18
N LEU A 343 -31.54 -19.20 -10.44
CA LEU A 343 -32.69 -18.50 -11.01
C LEU A 343 -32.27 -17.35 -11.95
N LYS A 344 -31.26 -16.56 -11.55
CA LYS A 344 -30.69 -15.48 -12.38
C LYS A 344 -30.03 -16.00 -13.66
N VAL A 345 -29.28 -17.11 -13.59
CA VAL A 345 -28.67 -17.74 -14.77
C VAL A 345 -29.74 -18.34 -15.70
N GLN A 346 -30.78 -18.97 -15.16
CA GLN A 346 -31.91 -19.48 -15.94
C GLN A 346 -32.70 -18.35 -16.61
N TYR A 347 -32.85 -17.21 -15.94
CA TYR A 347 -33.41 -16.00 -16.54
C TYR A 347 -32.54 -15.48 -17.69
N ALA A 348 -31.21 -15.37 -17.50
CA ALA A 348 -30.28 -14.94 -18.54
C ALA A 348 -30.41 -15.82 -19.80
N LYS A 349 -30.47 -17.15 -19.62
CA LYS A 349 -30.76 -18.11 -20.69
C LYS A 349 -32.11 -17.87 -21.38
N LYS A 350 -33.18 -17.66 -20.61
CA LYS A 350 -34.53 -17.40 -21.12
C LYS A 350 -34.62 -16.11 -21.96
N GLN A 351 -33.83 -15.09 -21.60
CA GLN A 351 -33.74 -13.83 -22.37
C GLN A 351 -32.71 -13.90 -23.51
N ASN A 352 -32.03 -15.03 -23.72
CA ASN A 352 -30.95 -15.19 -24.70
C ASN A 352 -29.79 -14.20 -24.48
N LEU A 353 -29.46 -13.90 -23.21
CA LEU A 353 -28.34 -13.05 -22.85
C LEU A 353 -27.03 -13.78 -23.14
N GLY A 354 -26.03 -13.07 -23.68
CA GLY A 354 -24.76 -13.70 -24.06
C GLY A 354 -23.94 -14.26 -22.89
N GLY A 355 -24.23 -13.88 -21.64
CA GLY A 355 -23.51 -14.42 -20.49
C GLY A 355 -24.00 -13.95 -19.13
N VAL A 356 -23.22 -14.31 -18.12
CA VAL A 356 -23.35 -13.84 -16.74
C VAL A 356 -22.01 -13.24 -16.31
N MET A 357 -22.05 -12.10 -15.64
CA MET A 357 -20.91 -11.43 -15.04
C MET A 357 -20.94 -11.62 -13.53
N VAL A 358 -19.79 -11.80 -12.89
CA VAL A 358 -19.65 -12.13 -11.48
C VAL A 358 -18.78 -11.08 -10.80
N TRP A 359 -19.36 -10.30 -9.89
CA TRP A 359 -18.67 -9.27 -9.10
C TRP A 359 -18.72 -9.60 -7.60
N SER A 360 -17.63 -10.00 -6.95
CA SER A 360 -16.29 -10.28 -7.47
C SER A 360 -15.74 -11.55 -6.82
N ILE A 361 -14.89 -12.30 -7.53
CA ILE A 361 -14.58 -13.70 -7.18
C ILE A 361 -13.75 -13.86 -5.90
N GLU A 362 -13.10 -12.80 -5.43
CA GLU A 362 -12.43 -12.76 -4.13
C GLU A 362 -13.37 -12.76 -2.92
N SER A 363 -14.66 -12.49 -3.15
CA SER A 363 -15.67 -12.40 -2.10
C SER A 363 -16.44 -13.72 -1.92
N ASP A 364 -16.18 -14.70 -2.80
CA ASP A 364 -16.67 -16.08 -2.72
C ASP A 364 -15.91 -16.89 -1.65
N ASP A 365 -16.46 -18.03 -1.23
CA ASP A 365 -15.72 -18.97 -0.37
C ASP A 365 -14.69 -19.76 -1.18
N ALA A 366 -13.57 -19.12 -1.49
CA ALA A 366 -12.47 -19.68 -2.29
C ALA A 366 -11.85 -20.96 -1.71
N ARG A 367 -12.05 -21.24 -0.42
CA ARG A 367 -11.41 -22.35 0.30
C ARG A 367 -12.37 -23.48 0.65
N GLY A 368 -13.69 -23.27 0.55
CA GLY A 368 -14.72 -24.22 0.95
C GLY A 368 -14.88 -24.33 2.47
N ILE A 369 -14.58 -23.26 3.20
CA ILE A 369 -14.69 -23.14 4.66
C ILE A 369 -16.12 -23.39 5.12
N CYS A 370 -17.11 -22.91 4.37
CA CYS A 370 -18.52 -22.98 4.68
C CYS A 370 -19.17 -24.33 4.31
N GLY A 371 -18.43 -25.25 3.69
CA GLY A 371 -18.90 -26.60 3.36
C GLY A 371 -19.68 -26.73 2.03
N GLU A 372 -19.91 -25.63 1.30
CA GLU A 372 -20.58 -25.63 -0.01
C GLU A 372 -19.63 -25.95 -1.20
N GLY A 373 -18.36 -26.24 -0.93
CA GLY A 373 -17.30 -26.42 -1.93
C GLY A 373 -16.50 -25.14 -2.17
N GLN A 374 -15.49 -25.18 -3.05
CA GLN A 374 -14.67 -24.00 -3.36
C GLN A 374 -15.37 -23.11 -4.41
N HIS A 375 -15.38 -21.80 -4.16
CA HIS A 375 -16.07 -20.78 -4.96
C HIS A 375 -17.53 -21.19 -5.26
N PRO A 376 -18.39 -21.44 -4.25
CA PRO A 376 -19.72 -22.00 -4.44
C PRO A 376 -20.62 -21.13 -5.34
N ILE A 377 -20.54 -19.79 -5.23
CA ILE A 377 -21.35 -18.87 -6.05
C ILE A 377 -20.86 -18.88 -7.49
N THR A 378 -19.56 -18.72 -7.72
CA THR A 378 -18.94 -18.72 -9.05
C THR A 378 -19.11 -20.07 -9.75
N SER A 379 -18.97 -21.17 -8.99
CA SER A 379 -19.22 -22.54 -9.46
C SER A 379 -20.69 -22.79 -9.79
N ALA A 380 -21.63 -22.18 -9.06
CA ALA A 380 -23.04 -22.22 -9.42
C ALA A 380 -23.27 -21.50 -10.75
N VAL A 381 -22.75 -20.28 -10.94
CA VAL A 381 -22.83 -19.57 -12.24
C VAL A 381 -22.29 -20.43 -13.38
N TYR A 382 -21.08 -20.97 -13.25
CA TYR A 382 -20.47 -21.79 -14.29
C TYR A 382 -21.26 -23.05 -14.62
N ARG A 383 -21.68 -23.80 -13.59
CA ARG A 383 -22.48 -25.03 -13.74
C ARG A 383 -23.83 -24.75 -14.38
N GLU A 384 -24.52 -23.68 -13.98
CA GLU A 384 -25.84 -23.36 -14.52
C GLU A 384 -25.74 -22.80 -15.95
N VAL A 385 -24.61 -22.19 -16.36
CA VAL A 385 -24.36 -21.79 -17.76
C VAL A 385 -24.05 -23.00 -18.64
N PHE A 386 -23.04 -23.83 -18.30
CA PHE A 386 -22.56 -24.90 -19.20
C PHE A 386 -23.17 -26.29 -18.95
N GLY A 387 -23.91 -26.47 -17.86
CA GLY A 387 -24.38 -27.77 -17.39
C GLY A 387 -23.26 -28.60 -16.75
N SER A 388 -23.66 -29.74 -16.15
CA SER A 388 -22.77 -30.62 -15.36
C SER A 388 -21.64 -31.30 -16.14
N GLY A 389 -21.49 -31.05 -17.45
CA GLY A 389 -20.47 -31.64 -18.32
C GLY A 389 -19.28 -30.73 -18.65
N GLY A 390 -19.29 -29.46 -18.23
CA GLY A 390 -18.27 -28.48 -18.63
C GLY A 390 -16.95 -28.52 -17.83
N ALA A 391 -17.00 -28.97 -16.57
CA ALA A 391 -15.83 -29.04 -15.70
C ALA A 391 -15.57 -30.50 -15.28
N THR A 392 -14.47 -31.08 -15.75
CA THR A 392 -13.95 -32.34 -15.19
C THR A 392 -13.52 -32.07 -13.74
N PRO A 393 -14.13 -32.71 -12.73
CA PRO A 393 -13.66 -32.56 -11.36
C PRO A 393 -12.25 -33.14 -11.26
N GLY A 394 -11.28 -32.33 -10.83
CA GLY A 394 -10.00 -32.85 -10.37
C GLY A 394 -10.26 -33.86 -9.26
N THR A 395 -9.87 -35.12 -9.46
CA THR A 395 -10.27 -36.23 -8.59
C THR A 395 -9.76 -36.04 -7.17
N THR A 396 -10.66 -35.70 -6.25
CA THR A 396 -10.42 -35.80 -4.82
C THR A 396 -10.21 -37.27 -4.45
N GLN A 397 -8.95 -37.69 -4.34
CA GLN A 397 -8.63 -39.05 -3.90
C GLN A 397 -8.90 -39.15 -2.39
N LYS A 398 -10.15 -39.46 -2.03
CA LYS A 398 -10.52 -39.83 -0.66
C LYS A 398 -9.78 -41.13 -0.30
N PRO A 399 -8.96 -41.18 0.76
CA PRO A 399 -8.33 -42.41 1.19
C PRO A 399 -9.38 -43.48 1.49
N ALA A 400 -9.18 -44.68 0.96
CA ALA A 400 -10.08 -45.81 1.24
C ALA A 400 -9.97 -46.19 2.71
N VAL A 401 -11.12 -46.29 3.39
CA VAL A 401 -11.20 -46.84 4.74
C VAL A 401 -10.99 -48.35 4.66
N THR A 402 -9.79 -48.80 5.02
CA THR A 402 -9.51 -50.23 5.22
C THR A 402 -9.87 -50.61 6.65
N THR A 403 -11.05 -51.18 6.84
CA THR A 403 -11.49 -51.74 8.12
C THR A 403 -10.66 -52.98 8.45
N THR A 404 -9.66 -52.84 9.34
CA THR A 404 -8.96 -53.99 9.92
C THR A 404 -9.43 -54.19 11.35
N THR A 405 -10.14 -55.28 11.59
CA THR A 405 -10.71 -55.68 12.87
C THR A 405 -9.64 -56.04 13.90
N THR A 406 -9.83 -55.58 15.14
CA THR A 406 -9.01 -55.96 16.32
C THR A 406 -9.70 -57.08 17.10
N PRO A 407 -9.07 -58.27 17.27
CA PRO A 407 -9.47 -59.23 18.30
C PRO A 407 -8.85 -58.89 19.67
N ALA A 408 -9.59 -59.09 20.75
CA ALA A 408 -9.16 -58.77 22.12
C ALA A 408 -8.71 -60.02 22.91
N THR A 409 -7.60 -59.89 23.67
CA THR A 409 -7.08 -60.77 24.77
C THR A 409 -5.70 -60.21 25.20
N THR A 410 -5.21 -60.19 26.45
CA THR A 410 -5.73 -60.47 27.81
C THR A 410 -4.87 -59.69 28.85
N THR A 411 -5.38 -59.51 30.06
CA THR A 411 -4.70 -58.91 31.24
C THR A 411 -3.53 -59.74 31.81
N THR A 412 -2.72 -59.13 32.71
CA THR A 412 -1.64 -59.69 33.61
C THR A 412 -0.26 -59.95 32.97
N THR A 413 0.91 -59.66 33.59
CA THR A 413 1.28 -59.30 35.00
C THR A 413 2.60 -58.47 35.09
N ARG A 414 2.81 -57.70 36.17
CA ARG A 414 4.12 -57.11 36.65
C ARG A 414 5.04 -58.25 37.21
N PRO A 415 6.39 -58.15 37.39
CA PRO A 415 7.10 -57.00 38.03
C PRO A 415 8.58 -56.65 37.64
N ILE A 416 8.91 -55.34 37.72
CA ILE A 416 10.11 -54.63 38.31
C ILE A 416 11.57 -55.18 38.18
N THR A 417 12.51 -54.25 37.86
CA THR A 417 14.01 -54.23 38.10
C THR A 417 14.89 -55.06 37.14
N THR A 418 16.10 -54.64 36.67
CA THR A 418 17.08 -53.62 37.14
C THR A 418 17.87 -52.94 35.97
N THR A 419 18.48 -51.78 36.26
CA THR A 419 19.53 -50.97 35.56
C THR A 419 20.62 -51.79 34.79
N THR A 420 21.37 -51.32 33.76
CA THR A 420 21.78 -49.99 33.22
C THR A 420 22.12 -50.13 31.72
N THR A 421 22.33 -49.09 30.89
CA THR A 421 23.67 -48.56 30.49
C THR A 421 23.54 -47.40 29.46
N THR A 422 24.53 -46.52 29.42
CA THR A 422 24.71 -45.27 28.63
C THR A 422 24.59 -45.34 27.11
N THR A 423 24.18 -44.21 26.49
CA THR A 423 24.37 -43.91 25.05
C THR A 423 25.31 -42.73 24.83
N ASN A 424 26.33 -42.92 23.97
CA ASN A 424 27.16 -41.85 23.41
C ASN A 424 26.75 -41.56 21.96
N ARG A 425 26.84 -40.29 21.54
CA ARG A 425 26.65 -39.82 20.15
C ARG A 425 27.99 -39.62 19.45
N TYR A 426 28.02 -39.86 18.12
CA TYR A 426 28.88 -39.31 17.05
C TYR A 426 28.93 -40.36 15.89
N THR A 427 28.93 -40.09 14.57
CA THR A 427 28.89 -38.85 13.73
C THR A 427 28.32 -39.21 12.34
N THR A 428 28.18 -38.17 11.46
CA THR A 428 28.38 -38.19 9.98
C THR A 428 27.10 -38.03 9.14
N THR A 429 27.01 -37.18 8.10
CA THR A 429 27.63 -35.86 7.74
C THR A 429 26.83 -35.29 6.56
N THR A 430 26.63 -33.97 6.49
CA THR A 430 26.25 -33.28 5.22
C THR A 430 26.98 -31.95 5.08
N THR A 431 27.50 -31.67 3.89
CA THR A 431 28.50 -30.62 3.64
C THR A 431 27.87 -29.26 3.36
N THR A 432 28.19 -28.25 4.19
CA THR A 432 27.97 -26.82 3.88
C THR A 432 29.29 -26.07 3.92
N THR A 433 29.66 -25.46 2.80
CA THR A 433 30.87 -24.63 2.67
C THR A 433 30.65 -23.24 3.27
N ALA A 434 30.78 -23.14 4.59
CA ALA A 434 30.89 -21.87 5.29
C ALA A 434 32.24 -21.19 4.98
N ARG A 435 32.21 -19.94 4.53
CA ARG A 435 33.41 -19.09 4.40
C ARG A 435 33.87 -18.66 5.81
N PRO A 436 35.17 -18.66 6.15
CA PRO A 436 35.60 -18.37 7.52
C PRO A 436 35.28 -16.94 7.94
N ALA A 437 34.82 -16.77 9.17
CA ALA A 437 34.81 -15.46 9.82
C ALA A 437 36.27 -14.98 9.96
N GLN A 438 36.57 -13.84 9.34
CA GLN A 438 37.91 -13.25 9.38
C GLN A 438 38.14 -12.73 10.80
N LYS A 439 38.97 -13.42 11.59
CA LYS A 439 39.27 -13.02 12.97
C LYS A 439 39.92 -11.65 12.98
N LEU A 440 39.43 -10.74 13.81
CA LEU A 440 40.02 -9.42 14.05
C LEU A 440 41.47 -9.61 14.53
N VAL A 441 42.45 -8.93 13.91
CA VAL A 441 43.88 -9.06 14.22
C VAL A 441 44.38 -7.77 14.85
N CYS A 442 45.17 -7.91 15.92
CA CYS A 442 45.79 -6.79 16.62
C CYS A 442 46.86 -6.10 15.75
N PRO A 443 46.71 -4.81 15.38
CA PRO A 443 47.67 -4.12 14.53
C PRO A 443 48.97 -3.74 15.28
N ALA A 444 48.92 -3.60 16.61
CA ALA A 444 50.04 -3.24 17.47
C ALA A 444 49.79 -3.72 18.92
N SER A 445 50.79 -3.57 19.79
CA SER A 445 50.66 -3.75 21.24
C SER A 445 49.80 -2.62 21.82
N GLY A 446 48.86 -2.95 22.70
CA GLY A 446 48.03 -1.95 23.38
C GLY A 446 46.60 -2.42 23.55
N TYR A 447 45.63 -1.55 23.31
CA TYR A 447 44.21 -1.88 23.34
C TYR A 447 43.57 -1.63 21.97
N LEU A 448 42.67 -2.54 21.56
CA LEU A 448 41.90 -2.44 20.33
C LEU A 448 40.41 -2.37 20.69
N ARG A 449 39.73 -1.26 20.40
CA ARG A 449 38.29 -1.15 20.63
C ARG A 449 37.54 -2.22 19.80
N ASP A 450 36.52 -2.83 20.39
CA ASP A 450 35.66 -3.74 19.64
C ASP A 450 34.93 -2.97 18.51
N PRO A 451 34.90 -3.49 17.28
CA PRO A 451 34.32 -2.79 16.13
C PRO A 451 32.78 -2.77 16.16
N THR A 452 32.14 -3.57 17.02
CA THR A 452 30.68 -3.70 17.13
C THR A 452 30.11 -3.16 18.44
N ASN A 453 30.93 -3.02 19.49
CA ASN A 453 30.50 -2.49 20.78
C ASN A 453 31.52 -1.51 21.37
N CYS A 454 31.19 -0.20 21.34
CA CYS A 454 32.08 0.86 21.82
C CYS A 454 32.42 0.79 23.33
N ALA A 455 31.65 0.06 24.14
CA ALA A 455 31.94 -0.18 25.56
C ALA A 455 32.85 -1.40 25.77
N GLN A 456 33.36 -2.02 24.70
CA GLN A 456 34.22 -3.20 24.75
C GLN A 456 35.53 -2.96 24.00
N PHE A 457 36.59 -3.62 24.47
CA PHE A 457 37.93 -3.50 23.91
C PHE A 457 38.76 -4.75 24.23
N TYR A 458 39.77 -5.04 23.41
CA TYR A 458 40.66 -6.17 23.59
C TYR A 458 42.03 -5.68 24.05
N GLN A 459 42.63 -6.36 25.03
CA GLN A 459 44.07 -6.23 25.25
C GLN A 459 44.81 -6.96 24.11
N CYS A 460 45.65 -6.23 23.38
CA CYS A 460 46.17 -6.65 22.08
C CYS A 460 47.68 -6.84 22.06
N TYR A 461 48.11 -7.85 21.32
CA TYR A 461 49.51 -8.22 21.07
C TYR A 461 49.75 -8.27 19.55
N PRO A 462 50.82 -7.66 19.00
CA PRO A 462 50.97 -7.43 17.56
C PRO A 462 50.86 -8.70 16.72
N GLY A 463 50.10 -8.62 15.62
CA GLY A 463 49.99 -9.69 14.63
C GLY A 463 49.17 -10.91 15.08
N LEU A 464 48.70 -10.96 16.33
CA LEU A 464 47.85 -12.05 16.81
C LEU A 464 46.36 -11.76 16.58
N PRO A 465 45.54 -12.78 16.23
CA PRO A 465 44.09 -12.66 16.28
C PRO A 465 43.61 -12.40 17.71
N VAL A 466 42.63 -11.51 17.88
CA VAL A 466 42.00 -11.28 19.20
C VAL A 466 41.39 -12.58 19.71
N GLN A 467 41.54 -12.82 21.01
CA GLN A 467 40.93 -13.95 21.70
C GLN A 467 39.77 -13.46 22.57
N SER A 468 38.73 -14.29 22.71
CA SER A 468 37.51 -13.94 23.46
C SER A 468 37.75 -13.71 24.96
N ASN A 469 38.82 -14.28 25.51
CA ASN A 469 39.29 -14.05 26.89
C ASN A 469 40.13 -12.77 27.06
N TRP A 470 40.47 -12.05 25.97
CA TRP A 470 41.11 -10.73 26.04
C TRP A 470 40.09 -9.59 26.04
N LEU A 471 38.80 -9.92 25.99
CA LEU A 471 37.70 -8.97 25.95
C LEU A 471 37.50 -8.30 27.32
N LEU A 472 37.77 -7.00 27.35
CA LEU A 472 37.52 -6.09 28.46
C LEU A 472 36.26 -5.27 28.17
N LYS A 473 35.59 -4.84 29.24
CA LYS A 473 34.41 -3.99 29.18
C LYS A 473 34.64 -2.74 30.02
N CYS A 474 34.24 -1.59 29.49
CA CYS A 474 34.19 -0.37 30.28
C CYS A 474 33.10 -0.45 31.35
N PRO A 475 33.25 0.29 32.47
CA PRO A 475 32.17 0.49 33.44
C PRO A 475 30.91 1.03 32.77
N THR A 476 29.76 0.77 33.37
CA THR A 476 28.44 1.19 32.87
C THR A 476 28.41 2.67 32.47
N ASN A 477 27.90 2.95 31.27
CA ASN A 477 27.83 4.28 30.63
C ASN A 477 29.17 4.89 30.15
N LEU A 478 30.27 4.14 30.18
CA LEU A 478 31.55 4.55 29.58
C LEU A 478 31.90 3.72 28.33
N TYR A 479 32.70 4.33 27.47
CA TYR A 479 33.14 3.79 26.17
C TYR A 479 34.66 3.84 26.08
N PHE A 480 35.26 2.87 25.39
CA PHE A 480 36.71 2.84 25.24
C PHE A 480 37.17 3.82 24.16
N ASP A 481 37.94 4.85 24.53
CA ASP A 481 38.56 5.77 23.59
C ASP A 481 39.96 5.28 23.20
N PRO A 482 40.19 4.85 21.94
CA PRO A 482 41.50 4.40 21.48
C PRO A 482 42.54 5.51 21.35
N LYS A 483 42.16 6.80 21.46
CA LYS A 483 43.14 7.92 21.49
C LYS A 483 43.77 8.10 22.87
N THR A 484 42.97 7.98 23.93
CA THR A 484 43.44 8.14 25.32
C THR A 484 43.66 6.83 26.06
N ASN A 485 43.35 5.68 25.44
CA ASN A 485 43.43 4.33 26.01
C ASN A 485 42.66 4.15 27.33
N ASN A 486 41.56 4.90 27.50
CA ASN A 486 40.75 4.91 28.72
C ASN A 486 39.26 4.78 28.43
N CYS A 487 38.50 4.32 29.42
CA CYS A 487 37.05 4.35 29.40
C CYS A 487 36.56 5.76 29.76
N THR A 488 35.86 6.41 28.83
CA THR A 488 35.37 7.80 28.95
C THR A 488 33.95 7.92 28.40
N TYR A 489 33.27 9.03 28.67
CA TYR A 489 32.01 9.34 28.00
C TYR A 489 32.25 9.63 26.52
N LEU A 490 31.28 9.31 25.65
CA LEU A 490 31.32 9.75 24.25
C LEU A 490 31.46 11.27 24.21
N SER A 491 32.45 11.78 23.45
CA SER A 491 32.74 13.21 23.40
C SER A 491 31.51 14.00 22.99
N TYR A 492 31.10 14.96 23.84
CA TYR A 492 29.91 15.81 23.66
C TYR A 492 29.92 16.68 22.38
N THR A 493 31.00 16.63 21.60
CA THR A 493 31.20 17.33 20.32
C THR A 493 30.82 16.51 19.09
N ASP A 494 30.64 15.18 19.21
CA ASP A 494 30.77 14.29 18.06
C ASP A 494 29.44 13.83 17.43
N TYR A 495 28.32 13.92 18.14
CA TYR A 495 27.01 13.53 17.61
C TYR A 495 26.57 14.41 16.43
N LYS A 496 26.02 13.76 15.39
CA LYS A 496 25.55 14.47 14.19
C LYS A 496 24.09 14.88 14.34
N VAL A 497 23.80 16.09 13.91
CA VAL A 497 22.45 16.56 13.61
C VAL A 497 22.39 16.83 12.12
N PHE A 498 21.57 16.04 11.43
CA PHE A 498 21.21 16.25 10.03
C PHE A 498 19.93 17.08 9.97
N CYS A 499 19.92 18.12 9.15
CA CYS A 499 18.80 19.02 8.94
C CYS A 499 18.37 18.92 7.47
N PHE A 500 17.24 18.28 7.18
CA PHE A 500 16.74 18.14 5.82
C PHE A 500 15.75 19.27 5.51
N PHE A 501 16.05 20.06 4.47
CA PHE A 501 15.24 21.18 4.00
C PHE A 501 14.76 20.90 2.57
N ASP A 502 13.46 20.99 2.33
CA ASP A 502 12.87 20.80 1.00
C ASP A 502 12.84 22.13 0.20
N ASN A 503 13.28 22.10 -1.07
CA ASN A 503 13.29 23.32 -1.90
C ASN A 503 11.91 23.89 -2.23
N GLN A 504 10.83 23.10 -2.07
CA GLN A 504 9.45 23.55 -2.28
C GLN A 504 8.87 24.35 -1.10
N ALA A 505 9.59 24.46 0.03
CA ALA A 505 9.18 25.25 1.20
C ALA A 505 8.82 26.71 0.87
N THR A 506 9.43 27.28 -0.17
CA THR A 506 9.24 28.64 -0.66
C THR A 506 7.85 28.91 -1.25
N TYR A 507 7.12 27.86 -1.65
CA TYR A 507 5.78 27.92 -2.26
C TYR A 507 4.64 27.85 -1.24
N ARG A 508 4.95 27.60 0.04
CA ARG A 508 3.96 27.61 1.12
C ARG A 508 3.32 28.98 1.31
N VAL A 509 2.06 28.99 1.70
CA VAL A 509 1.25 30.21 1.79
C VAL A 509 1.34 30.89 3.16
N ALA A 510 1.08 32.19 3.18
CA ALA A 510 0.98 33.03 4.37
C ALA A 510 2.17 32.84 5.35
N ASP A 511 1.87 32.61 6.63
CA ASP A 511 2.87 32.42 7.69
C ASP A 511 3.70 31.14 7.54
N GLY A 512 3.21 30.15 6.79
CA GLY A 512 3.90 28.87 6.52
C GLY A 512 5.10 28.97 5.58
N LYS A 513 5.31 30.12 4.93
CA LYS A 513 6.46 30.34 4.04
C LYS A 513 7.77 30.39 4.82
N VAL A 514 8.69 29.48 4.51
CA VAL A 514 10.04 29.40 5.07
C VAL A 514 11.04 29.39 3.91
N THR A 515 12.17 30.06 4.05
CA THR A 515 13.20 30.14 3.00
C THR A 515 14.58 29.68 3.50
N ILE A 516 15.55 29.60 2.59
CA ILE A 516 16.93 29.16 2.90
C ILE A 516 17.56 30.06 3.99
N GLU A 517 17.19 31.33 4.03
CA GLU A 517 17.69 32.32 4.98
C GLU A 517 17.23 32.05 6.42
N ASP A 518 16.13 31.33 6.59
CA ASP A 518 15.58 30.91 7.88
C ASP A 518 16.32 29.67 8.46
N ILE A 519 17.31 29.10 7.76
CA ILE A 519 18.04 27.93 8.26
C ILE A 519 19.05 28.33 9.34
N ASN A 520 18.74 28.01 10.59
CA ASN A 520 19.66 28.20 11.73
C ASN A 520 20.78 27.14 11.76
N SER A 521 21.88 27.44 11.09
CA SER A 521 23.04 26.54 11.00
C SER A 521 23.67 26.14 12.36
N ASN A 522 23.55 26.97 13.41
CA ASN A 522 24.14 26.66 14.72
C ASN A 522 23.48 25.43 15.38
N LEU A 523 22.26 25.06 14.96
CA LEU A 523 21.55 23.88 15.42
C LEU A 523 21.86 22.62 14.59
N CYS A 524 22.54 22.75 13.46
CA CYS A 524 22.85 21.65 12.54
C CYS A 524 24.33 21.24 12.63
N THR A 525 24.67 20.07 12.08
CA THR A 525 26.06 19.68 11.76
C THR A 525 26.21 19.38 10.27
N HIS A 526 25.13 18.86 9.67
CA HIS A 526 24.96 18.64 8.25
C HIS A 526 23.60 19.23 7.89
N ILE A 527 23.54 20.02 6.83
CA ILE A 527 22.27 20.48 6.24
C ILE A 527 22.18 19.83 4.87
N VAL A 528 21.09 19.13 4.61
CA VAL A 528 20.80 18.47 3.33
C VAL A 528 19.73 19.29 2.63
N TYR A 529 20.09 19.91 1.51
CA TYR A 529 19.15 20.66 0.69
C TYR A 529 18.59 19.77 -0.42
N SER A 530 17.35 19.30 -0.27
CA SER A 530 16.69 18.39 -1.21
C SER A 530 16.19 19.16 -2.42
N SER A 531 16.88 19.04 -3.55
CA SER A 531 16.70 19.94 -4.71
C SER A 531 16.97 19.30 -6.08
N ILE A 532 17.61 18.12 -6.14
CA ILE A 532 17.99 17.47 -7.41
C ILE A 532 17.43 16.05 -7.54
N THR A 533 17.34 15.55 -8.78
CA THR A 533 17.04 14.15 -9.10
C THR A 533 17.86 13.71 -10.32
N LEU A 534 17.70 12.46 -10.77
CA LEU A 534 18.32 11.93 -11.97
C LEU A 534 17.30 11.72 -13.10
N THR A 535 17.67 12.14 -14.30
CA THR A 535 16.98 11.76 -15.55
C THR A 535 17.23 10.28 -15.88
N ALA A 536 16.41 9.70 -16.77
CA ALA A 536 16.63 8.36 -17.29
C ALA A 536 17.95 8.19 -18.06
N ALA A 537 18.61 9.28 -18.46
CA ALA A 537 19.93 9.29 -19.07
C ALA A 537 21.09 9.39 -18.04
N GLY A 538 20.80 9.25 -16.74
CA GLY A 538 21.79 9.37 -15.67
C GLY A 538 22.29 10.79 -15.43
N LYS A 539 21.71 11.83 -16.04
CA LYS A 539 22.12 13.23 -15.80
C LYS A 539 21.30 13.87 -14.68
N ILE A 540 21.90 14.76 -13.90
CA ILE A 540 21.19 15.58 -12.92
C ILE A 540 20.10 16.42 -13.57
N GLN A 541 18.96 16.49 -12.90
CA GLN A 541 17.85 17.39 -13.14
C GLN A 541 17.58 18.16 -11.85
N MET A 542 17.43 19.48 -11.94
CA MET A 542 16.94 20.30 -10.82
C MET A 542 15.43 20.08 -10.68
N LEU A 543 14.95 19.96 -9.44
CA LEU A 543 13.52 19.88 -9.15
C LEU A 543 12.84 21.24 -9.38
N ASP A 544 13.54 22.33 -9.03
CA ASP A 544 13.15 23.70 -9.35
C ASP A 544 14.39 24.54 -9.73
N SER A 545 14.68 24.59 -11.04
CA SER A 545 15.79 25.41 -11.54
C SER A 545 15.56 26.91 -11.36
N PHE A 546 14.31 27.37 -11.18
CA PHE A 546 14.03 28.79 -11.00
C PHE A 546 14.42 29.25 -9.59
N THR A 547 13.99 28.53 -8.55
CA THR A 547 14.43 28.84 -7.17
C THR A 547 15.93 28.60 -6.98
N ASP A 548 16.44 27.46 -7.45
CA ASP A 548 17.79 27.02 -7.08
C ASP A 548 18.90 27.69 -7.90
N VAL A 549 18.66 27.89 -9.20
CA VAL A 549 19.66 28.44 -10.14
C VAL A 549 19.32 29.88 -10.52
N THR A 550 18.16 30.15 -11.11
CA THR A 550 17.82 31.50 -11.62
C THR A 550 17.77 32.53 -10.50
N ASN A 551 17.13 32.20 -9.38
CA ASN A 551 17.10 33.03 -8.19
C ASN A 551 18.31 32.80 -7.27
N GLY A 552 19.27 31.95 -7.61
CA GLY A 552 20.50 31.75 -6.83
C GLY A 552 20.32 31.08 -5.46
N GLY A 553 19.32 30.22 -5.29
CA GLY A 553 19.10 29.43 -4.07
C GLY A 553 20.35 28.66 -3.63
N PHE A 554 21.05 27.99 -4.55
CA PHE A 554 22.31 27.29 -4.22
C PHE A 554 23.41 28.21 -3.67
N THR A 555 23.56 29.41 -4.24
CA THR A 555 24.53 30.41 -3.78
C THR A 555 24.20 30.88 -2.36
N ARG A 556 22.92 31.14 -2.07
CA ARG A 556 22.48 31.52 -0.72
C ARG A 556 22.62 30.36 0.27
N PHE A 557 22.35 29.12 -0.14
CA PHE A 557 22.57 27.94 0.68
C PHE A 557 24.06 27.76 1.05
N LYS A 558 24.98 27.83 0.08
CA LYS A 558 26.43 27.79 0.37
C LYS A 558 26.90 28.95 1.27
N SER A 559 26.27 30.13 1.20
CA SER A 559 26.58 31.25 2.10
C SER A 559 26.36 30.93 3.59
N ILE A 560 25.52 29.94 3.91
CA ILE A 560 25.27 29.50 5.28
C ILE A 560 26.52 28.80 5.83
N CYS A 561 27.07 27.83 5.10
CA CYS A 561 28.29 27.12 5.52
C CYS A 561 29.56 27.97 5.38
N GLN A 562 29.57 29.00 4.54
CA GLN A 562 30.63 30.02 4.58
C GLN A 562 30.60 30.84 5.88
N ARG A 563 29.40 31.16 6.40
CA ARG A 563 29.23 31.86 7.69
C ARG A 563 29.44 30.95 8.90
N ASN A 564 29.18 29.65 8.77
CA ASN A 564 29.46 28.63 9.79
C ASN A 564 30.25 27.44 9.21
N PRO A 565 31.59 27.54 9.15
CA PRO A 565 32.45 26.48 8.57
C PRO A 565 32.45 25.14 9.32
N SER A 566 31.81 25.05 10.49
CA SER A 566 31.64 23.80 11.22
C SER A 566 30.53 22.90 10.66
N VAL A 567 29.68 23.45 9.79
CA VAL A 567 28.52 22.78 9.20
C VAL A 567 28.80 22.34 7.77
N LYS A 568 28.34 21.14 7.41
CA LYS A 568 28.43 20.59 6.04
C LYS A 568 27.17 20.92 5.24
N CYS A 569 27.34 21.64 4.12
CA CYS A 569 26.25 21.93 3.18
C CYS A 569 26.20 20.82 2.12
N MET A 570 25.33 19.85 2.32
CA MET A 570 25.12 18.71 1.43
C MET A 570 23.92 18.96 0.51
N ILE A 571 23.93 18.34 -0.68
CA ILE A 571 22.78 18.33 -1.58
C ILE A 571 22.03 17.00 -1.45
N GLY A 572 20.70 17.03 -1.44
CA GLY A 572 19.84 15.85 -1.42
C GLY A 572 19.41 15.46 -2.83
N LEU A 573 19.67 14.21 -3.22
CA LEU A 573 19.30 13.64 -4.51
C LEU A 573 18.12 12.68 -4.37
N SER A 574 17.09 12.95 -5.19
CA SER A 574 15.78 12.30 -5.21
C SER A 574 14.94 12.62 -3.96
N THR A 575 13.62 12.47 -4.09
CA THR A 575 12.63 12.90 -3.08
C THR A 575 11.57 11.81 -2.87
N ILE A 576 10.67 12.01 -1.90
CA ILE A 576 9.54 11.11 -1.64
C ILE A 576 8.59 10.96 -2.86
N LEU A 577 8.65 11.86 -3.83
CA LEU A 577 7.89 11.80 -5.09
C LEU A 577 8.63 11.03 -6.21
N SER A 578 9.91 10.71 -6.01
CA SER A 578 10.77 10.06 -7.00
C SER A 578 10.71 8.53 -6.88
N GLY A 579 9.72 7.92 -7.54
CA GLY A 579 9.57 6.45 -7.57
C GLY A 579 10.72 5.70 -8.24
N SER A 580 10.91 4.43 -7.89
CA SER A 580 12.10 3.64 -8.22
C SER A 580 12.40 3.43 -9.70
N LYS A 581 11.42 3.58 -10.60
CA LYS A 581 11.52 3.20 -12.02
C LYS A 581 12.67 3.89 -12.77
N ILE A 582 12.90 5.19 -12.53
CA ILE A 582 13.97 5.94 -13.21
C ILE A 582 15.33 5.53 -12.66
N LEU A 583 15.47 5.48 -11.33
CA LEU A 583 16.69 5.05 -10.66
C LEU A 583 17.05 3.62 -11.07
N SER A 584 16.12 2.67 -11.03
CA SER A 584 16.30 1.29 -11.49
C SER A 584 16.83 1.22 -12.94
N GLY A 585 16.25 2.03 -13.85
CA GLY A 585 16.71 2.13 -15.24
C GLY A 585 18.17 2.59 -15.37
N VAL A 586 18.56 3.63 -14.62
CA VAL A 586 19.95 4.11 -14.55
C VAL A 586 20.87 3.06 -13.94
N MET A 587 20.44 2.44 -12.83
CA MET A 587 21.25 1.52 -12.04
C MET A 587 21.50 0.20 -12.75
N LYS A 588 20.61 -0.22 -13.66
CA LYS A 588 20.80 -1.41 -14.50
C LYS A 588 21.97 -1.28 -15.50
N SER A 589 22.29 -0.08 -15.98
CA SER A 589 23.35 0.13 -16.98
C SER A 589 24.64 0.68 -16.36
N ALA A 590 25.77 0.02 -16.60
CA ALA A 590 27.08 0.50 -16.15
C ALA A 590 27.43 1.88 -16.73
N GLU A 591 27.07 2.14 -17.99
CA GLU A 591 27.29 3.42 -18.66
C GLU A 591 26.45 4.55 -18.03
N LEU A 592 25.19 4.27 -17.70
CA LEU A 592 24.31 5.25 -17.06
C LEU A 592 24.70 5.49 -15.59
N ARG A 593 25.17 4.46 -14.87
CA ARG A 593 25.78 4.63 -13.53
C ARG A 593 27.00 5.53 -13.59
N SER A 594 27.93 5.28 -14.51
CA SER A 594 29.13 6.11 -14.67
C SER A 594 28.80 7.54 -15.10
N THR A 595 27.79 7.71 -15.96
CA THR A 595 27.23 9.03 -16.32
C THR A 595 26.66 9.75 -15.10
N ALA A 596 25.93 9.05 -14.22
CA ALA A 596 25.39 9.60 -12.99
C ALA A 596 26.47 9.98 -11.98
N VAL A 597 27.47 9.12 -11.75
CA VAL A 597 28.64 9.46 -10.93
C VAL A 597 29.33 10.71 -11.48
N SER A 598 29.58 10.78 -12.78
CA SER A 598 30.23 11.93 -13.43
C SER A 598 29.40 13.22 -13.31
N SER A 599 28.08 13.14 -13.52
CA SER A 599 27.17 14.27 -13.37
C SER A 599 27.12 14.77 -11.93
N ILE A 600 27.05 13.87 -10.95
CA ILE A 600 27.04 14.18 -9.52
C ILE A 600 28.36 14.83 -9.11
N MET A 601 29.50 14.22 -9.43
CA MET A 601 30.81 14.77 -9.09
C MET A 601 31.01 16.17 -9.67
N ASN A 602 30.58 16.41 -10.92
CA ASN A 602 30.65 17.74 -11.54
C ASN A 602 29.83 18.80 -10.77
N LEU A 603 28.60 18.47 -10.33
CA LEU A 603 27.81 19.36 -9.47
C LEU A 603 28.55 19.65 -8.15
N LEU A 604 28.99 18.58 -7.48
CA LEU A 604 29.60 18.63 -6.15
C LEU A 604 30.92 19.41 -6.13
N ILE A 605 31.81 19.25 -7.11
CA ILE A 605 33.17 19.80 -7.05
C ILE A 605 33.42 21.00 -7.98
N GLN A 606 32.78 21.05 -9.16
CA GLN A 606 33.05 22.10 -10.16
C GLN A 606 32.01 23.23 -10.10
N GLN A 607 30.72 22.91 -9.98
CA GLN A 607 29.66 23.91 -10.11
C GLN A 607 29.34 24.65 -8.81
N TYR A 608 29.12 23.93 -7.71
CA TYR A 608 28.60 24.52 -6.46
C TYR A 608 29.39 24.19 -5.19
N GLN A 609 30.42 23.33 -5.29
CA GLN A 609 31.34 23.03 -4.18
C GLN A 609 30.62 22.57 -2.90
N PHE A 610 29.63 21.68 -3.04
CA PHE A 610 28.91 21.10 -1.91
C PHE A 610 29.81 20.16 -1.10
N ASP A 611 29.57 20.09 0.21
CA ASP A 611 30.37 19.32 1.15
C ASP A 611 30.06 17.81 1.14
N GLY A 612 29.01 17.41 0.42
CA GLY A 612 28.56 16.02 0.33
C GLY A 612 27.21 15.85 -0.37
N LEU A 613 26.76 14.60 -0.38
CA LEU A 613 25.50 14.16 -0.99
C LEU A 613 24.74 13.28 0.01
N ASP A 614 23.43 13.52 0.16
CA ASP A 614 22.51 12.48 0.62
C ASP A 614 21.79 11.87 -0.60
N PHE A 615 21.80 10.54 -0.71
CA PHE A 615 21.11 9.83 -1.78
C PHE A 615 19.87 9.12 -1.23
N TYR A 616 18.68 9.53 -1.67
CA TYR A 616 17.41 8.95 -1.23
C TYR A 616 16.74 8.17 -2.36
N TRP A 617 16.69 6.85 -2.23
CA TRP A 617 15.91 5.97 -3.10
C TRP A 617 14.75 5.37 -2.31
N GLN A 618 13.51 5.63 -2.75
CA GLN A 618 12.28 5.10 -2.15
C GLN A 618 11.58 4.06 -3.04
N TYR A 619 11.92 2.77 -3.03
CA TYR A 619 13.05 2.08 -2.40
C TYR A 619 13.67 1.13 -3.43
N PRO A 620 14.96 0.74 -3.35
CA PRO A 620 15.52 -0.29 -4.24
C PRO A 620 14.66 -1.57 -4.21
N VAL A 621 14.55 -2.31 -5.31
CA VAL A 621 13.67 -3.50 -5.47
C VAL A 621 12.15 -3.21 -5.44
N LEU A 622 11.68 -2.29 -4.60
CA LEU A 622 10.26 -2.01 -4.36
C LEU A 622 9.80 -0.73 -5.07
N LYS A 623 8.49 -0.44 -5.05
CA LYS A 623 7.88 0.74 -5.71
C LYS A 623 8.33 0.93 -7.18
N GLY A 624 8.45 -0.17 -7.92
CA GLY A 624 8.90 -0.18 -9.33
C GLY A 624 10.41 -0.33 -9.55
N GLY A 625 11.15 -0.82 -8.55
CA GLY A 625 12.51 -1.37 -8.73
C GLY A 625 12.49 -2.84 -9.18
N ASN A 626 13.68 -3.41 -9.38
CA ASN A 626 13.91 -4.82 -9.72
C ASN A 626 14.78 -5.50 -8.64
N PRO A 627 14.71 -6.83 -8.43
CA PRO A 627 15.53 -7.55 -7.44
C PRO A 627 17.04 -7.29 -7.54
N GLU A 628 17.56 -7.11 -8.77
CA GLU A 628 18.96 -6.80 -9.04
C GLU A 628 19.38 -5.43 -8.51
N ASP A 629 18.44 -4.50 -8.28
CA ASP A 629 18.74 -3.17 -7.75
C ASP A 629 19.38 -3.21 -6.37
N ARG A 630 19.11 -4.25 -5.57
CA ARG A 630 19.81 -4.50 -4.31
C ARG A 630 21.33 -4.50 -4.49
N TYR A 631 21.83 -5.07 -5.58
CA TYR A 631 23.25 -5.21 -5.89
C TYR A 631 23.77 -4.09 -6.80
N ASN A 632 22.95 -3.63 -7.77
CA ASN A 632 23.30 -2.49 -8.61
C ASN A 632 23.48 -1.22 -7.77
N PHE A 633 22.65 -1.02 -6.74
CA PHE A 633 22.77 0.11 -5.82
C PHE A 633 24.06 0.05 -5.00
N VAL A 634 24.48 -1.14 -4.52
CA VAL A 634 25.80 -1.32 -3.88
C VAL A 634 26.92 -0.92 -4.82
N SER A 635 26.87 -1.36 -6.08
CA SER A 635 27.91 -1.06 -7.08
C SER A 635 27.98 0.44 -7.36
N PHE A 636 26.83 1.09 -7.56
CA PHE A 636 26.74 2.53 -7.76
C PHE A 636 27.26 3.32 -6.55
N ILE A 637 26.82 2.98 -5.33
CA ILE A 637 27.23 3.67 -4.10
C ILE A 637 28.72 3.44 -3.81
N ALA A 638 29.28 2.28 -4.16
CA ALA A 638 30.73 2.05 -4.07
C ALA A 638 31.53 2.88 -5.08
N GLU A 639 31.10 2.96 -6.34
CA GLU A 639 31.73 3.79 -7.38
C GLU A 639 31.66 5.29 -7.03
N LEU A 640 30.49 5.76 -6.60
CA LEU A 640 30.28 7.14 -6.16
C LEU A 640 31.11 7.47 -4.92
N SER A 641 31.11 6.60 -3.91
CA SER A 641 31.92 6.76 -2.68
C SER A 641 33.42 6.86 -3.00
N ALA A 642 33.93 6.00 -3.88
CA ALA A 642 35.34 6.04 -4.29
C ALA A 642 35.71 7.39 -4.92
N ASN A 643 34.84 7.95 -5.76
CA ASN A 643 35.04 9.27 -6.35
C ASN A 643 34.92 10.41 -5.32
N MET A 644 33.91 10.38 -4.45
CA MET A 644 33.68 11.40 -3.42
C MET A 644 34.80 11.47 -2.37
N ARG A 645 35.33 10.32 -1.95
CA ARG A 645 36.40 10.21 -0.94
C ARG A 645 37.71 10.87 -1.37
N MET A 646 38.03 10.91 -2.67
CA MET A 646 39.21 11.61 -3.19
C MET A 646 39.18 13.13 -2.91
N TYR A 647 38.00 13.69 -2.71
CA TYR A 647 37.78 15.12 -2.44
C TYR A 647 37.34 15.39 -0.99
N GLY A 648 37.34 14.37 -0.12
CA GLY A 648 36.91 14.51 1.29
C GLY A 648 35.43 14.80 1.49
N LEU A 649 34.58 14.46 0.51
CA LEU A 649 33.13 14.70 0.54
C LEU A 649 32.40 13.63 1.36
N VAL A 650 31.34 14.03 2.06
CA VAL A 650 30.48 13.13 2.84
C VAL A 650 29.42 12.46 1.95
N LEU A 651 29.25 11.14 2.04
CA LEU A 651 28.16 10.41 1.40
C LEU A 651 27.24 9.76 2.45
N SER A 652 26.02 10.26 2.57
CA SER A 652 24.95 9.60 3.33
C SER A 652 23.88 9.03 2.40
N ILE A 653 23.09 8.08 2.92
CA ILE A 653 21.90 7.59 2.22
C ILE A 653 20.69 7.62 3.15
N THR A 654 19.55 8.09 2.64
CA THR A 654 18.26 8.03 3.35
C THR A 654 17.57 6.70 3.03
N VAL A 655 17.10 6.01 4.07
CA VAL A 655 16.68 4.60 3.99
C VAL A 655 15.36 4.32 4.69
N ALA A 656 14.72 3.21 4.28
CA ALA A 656 13.38 2.80 4.71
C ALA A 656 13.23 2.61 6.23
N PRO A 657 12.01 2.86 6.78
CA PRO A 657 11.72 2.59 8.18
C PRO A 657 11.77 1.10 8.51
N THR A 658 10.94 0.26 7.88
CA THR A 658 10.60 -1.07 8.43
C THR A 658 11.37 -2.23 7.80
N ASN A 659 11.46 -3.34 8.55
CA ASN A 659 12.18 -4.56 8.17
C ASN A 659 11.77 -5.11 6.80
N ASP A 660 10.46 -5.10 6.51
CA ASP A 660 9.87 -5.63 5.28
C ASP A 660 10.40 -4.91 4.01
N PHE A 661 10.62 -3.59 4.11
CA PHE A 661 11.28 -2.84 3.05
C PHE A 661 12.79 -3.07 3.07
N PHE A 662 13.49 -2.85 4.18
CA PHE A 662 14.95 -2.76 4.09
C PHE A 662 15.66 -4.11 3.92
N MET A 663 15.15 -5.21 4.50
CA MET A 663 15.81 -6.52 4.40
C MET A 663 15.77 -7.11 2.99
N SER A 664 14.79 -6.72 2.18
CA SER A 664 14.66 -7.07 0.77
C SER A 664 15.44 -6.10 -0.13
N SER A 665 15.34 -4.79 0.14
CA SER A 665 15.91 -3.72 -0.69
C SER A 665 17.43 -3.53 -0.59
N TYR A 666 18.07 -3.74 0.57
CA TYR A 666 19.46 -3.31 0.79
C TYR A 666 20.41 -4.45 1.19
N ASP A 667 21.60 -4.52 0.58
CA ASP A 667 22.75 -5.23 1.15
C ASP A 667 23.49 -4.29 2.12
N VAL A 668 23.00 -4.29 3.36
CA VAL A 668 23.46 -3.40 4.44
C VAL A 668 24.96 -3.59 4.77
N PRO A 669 25.51 -4.81 4.89
CA PRO A 669 26.95 -5.00 5.11
C PRO A 669 27.84 -4.47 3.99
N SER A 670 27.38 -4.50 2.72
CA SER A 670 28.15 -3.93 1.61
C SER A 670 28.02 -2.41 1.54
N LEU A 671 26.82 -1.84 1.69
CA LEU A 671 26.62 -0.38 1.73
C LEU A 671 27.40 0.27 2.87
N SER A 672 27.48 -0.37 4.03
CA SER A 672 28.19 0.13 5.23
C SER A 672 29.68 0.39 5.03
N LYS A 673 30.30 -0.17 3.98
CA LYS A 673 31.70 0.05 3.60
C LYS A 673 31.88 1.34 2.79
N SER A 674 30.83 1.78 2.11
CA SER A 674 30.85 2.86 1.11
C SER A 674 30.23 4.15 1.65
N VAL A 675 29.13 4.08 2.40
CA VAL A 675 28.48 5.27 2.98
C VAL A 675 29.13 5.67 4.30
N ASP A 676 29.07 6.95 4.65
CA ASP A 676 29.47 7.47 5.95
C ASP A 676 28.32 7.32 6.96
N PHE A 677 27.09 7.62 6.54
CA PHE A 677 25.89 7.56 7.38
C PHE A 677 24.66 6.97 6.68
N PHE A 678 23.80 6.33 7.47
CA PHE A 678 22.45 5.92 7.09
C PHE A 678 21.43 6.79 7.83
N ASN A 679 20.67 7.61 7.11
CA ASN A 679 19.57 8.40 7.65
C ASN A 679 18.29 7.54 7.65
N ILE A 680 17.97 6.93 8.79
CA ILE A 680 16.81 6.04 8.92
C ILE A 680 15.56 6.88 9.16
N MET A 681 14.58 6.82 8.25
CA MET A 681 13.28 7.50 8.42
C MET A 681 12.39 6.72 9.40
N ALA A 682 12.68 6.74 10.70
CA ALA A 682 11.91 6.02 11.72
C ALA A 682 10.61 6.77 12.14
N PHE A 683 9.87 7.24 11.13
CA PHE A 683 8.57 7.92 11.22
C PHE A 683 7.71 7.54 10.00
N ASP A 684 6.51 8.14 9.85
CA ASP A 684 5.47 7.72 8.91
C ASP A 684 5.08 6.23 9.04
N LEU A 685 5.16 5.71 10.26
CA LEU A 685 4.86 4.31 10.59
C LEU A 685 3.36 4.01 10.58
N HIS A 686 2.54 5.04 10.80
CA HIS A 686 1.09 5.00 10.80
C HIS A 686 0.49 6.26 10.19
N ASN A 687 -0.57 6.09 9.38
CA ASN A 687 -1.34 7.18 8.75
C ASN A 687 -2.71 6.67 8.24
N PHE A 688 -3.49 7.51 7.56
CA PHE A 688 -4.87 7.23 7.09
C PHE A 688 -5.06 5.90 6.34
N TRP A 689 -4.02 5.35 5.73
CA TRP A 689 -4.06 4.07 4.99
C TRP A 689 -4.30 2.85 5.90
N ASP A 690 -4.05 2.96 7.21
CA ASP A 690 -4.23 1.87 8.18
C ASP A 690 -5.72 1.63 8.52
N GLY A 691 -6.61 2.55 8.16
CA GLY A 691 -8.04 2.52 8.55
C GLY A 691 -8.29 2.75 10.05
N LYS A 692 -7.23 2.93 10.84
CA LYS A 692 -7.25 3.17 12.29
C LYS A 692 -6.12 4.12 12.71
N THR A 693 -6.26 4.75 13.86
CA THR A 693 -5.23 5.63 14.43
C THR A 693 -4.01 4.85 14.91
N GLY A 694 -2.83 5.43 14.75
CA GLY A 694 -1.55 4.86 15.17
C GLY A 694 -0.49 5.96 15.23
N HIS A 695 0.54 5.78 16.07
CA HIS A 695 1.58 6.81 16.21
C HIS A 695 2.53 6.80 15.01
N GLN A 696 2.73 7.95 14.36
CA GLN A 696 3.61 8.01 13.18
C GLN A 696 5.07 7.68 13.51
N SER A 697 5.50 7.78 14.77
CA SER A 697 6.90 7.65 15.17
C SER A 697 7.09 7.09 16.59
N ALA A 698 6.29 6.10 16.99
CA ALA A 698 6.41 5.43 18.30
C ALA A 698 7.86 5.03 18.64
N LEU A 699 8.33 5.33 19.86
CA LEU A 699 9.65 4.89 20.31
C LEU A 699 9.66 3.38 20.59
N TYR A 700 8.59 2.88 21.22
CA TYR A 700 8.40 1.48 21.61
C TYR A 700 7.04 0.92 21.14
N SER A 701 6.92 -0.40 21.08
CA SER A 701 5.64 -1.10 20.90
C SER A 701 4.70 -0.88 22.09
N SER A 702 3.40 -0.84 21.85
CA SER A 702 2.35 -0.82 22.88
C SER A 702 2.21 -2.14 23.65
N GLY A 703 2.65 -3.26 23.05
CA GLY A 703 2.40 -4.61 23.55
C GLY A 703 0.95 -5.08 23.30
N LYS A 704 0.18 -4.34 22.50
CA LYS A 704 -1.21 -4.62 22.12
C LYS A 704 -1.39 -4.83 20.62
N GLU A 705 -0.29 -4.77 19.87
CA GLU A 705 -0.26 -5.07 18.44
C GLU A 705 -0.77 -6.48 18.15
N THR A 706 -1.55 -6.64 17.08
CA THR A 706 -2.22 -7.92 16.75
C THR A 706 -1.46 -8.73 15.70
N SER A 707 -0.39 -8.18 15.13
CA SER A 707 0.46 -8.84 14.15
C SER A 707 1.95 -8.59 14.37
N LEU A 708 2.79 -9.51 13.89
CA LEU A 708 4.25 -9.34 13.91
C LEU A 708 4.72 -8.10 13.14
N TYR A 709 4.00 -7.71 12.08
CA TYR A 709 4.27 -6.48 11.33
C TYR A 709 4.10 -5.25 12.23
N GLU A 710 2.94 -5.12 12.87
CA GLU A 710 2.65 -4.01 13.78
C GLU A 710 3.65 -3.93 14.94
N THR A 711 4.06 -5.07 15.53
CA THR A 711 5.07 -5.07 16.62
C THR A 711 6.42 -4.46 16.21
N GLN A 712 6.69 -4.32 14.91
CA GLN A 712 7.92 -3.74 14.37
C GLN A 712 7.78 -2.26 13.95
N LEU A 713 6.57 -1.68 14.03
CA LEU A 713 6.29 -0.28 13.71
C LEU A 713 6.66 0.66 14.87
N ASN A 714 7.92 0.60 15.30
CA ASN A 714 8.49 1.49 16.31
C ASN A 714 10.00 1.66 16.11
N VAL A 715 10.53 2.80 16.58
CA VAL A 715 11.96 3.16 16.48
C VAL A 715 12.87 2.07 17.02
N ASP A 716 12.54 1.45 18.16
CA ASP A 716 13.41 0.45 18.78
C ASP A 716 13.61 -0.79 17.91
N SER A 717 12.51 -1.30 17.35
CA SER A 717 12.51 -2.46 16.45
C SER A 717 13.23 -2.15 15.14
N ILE A 718 13.00 -0.95 14.59
CA ILE A 718 13.62 -0.46 13.35
C ILE A 718 15.14 -0.36 13.49
N VAL A 719 15.62 0.34 14.52
CA VAL A 719 17.06 0.51 14.78
C VAL A 719 17.72 -0.83 15.08
N THR A 720 17.08 -1.68 15.89
CA THR A 720 17.57 -3.02 16.19
C THR A 720 17.67 -3.88 14.94
N GLY A 721 16.71 -3.78 14.02
CA GLY A 721 16.72 -4.45 12.72
C GLY A 721 17.89 -4.02 11.82
N TRP A 722 18.14 -2.72 11.70
CA TRP A 722 19.28 -2.19 10.93
C TRP A 722 20.64 -2.65 11.49
N ILE A 723 20.79 -2.66 12.82
CA ILE A 723 22.00 -3.17 13.48
C ILE A 723 22.14 -4.68 13.26
N ALA A 724 21.06 -5.47 13.39
CA ALA A 724 21.05 -6.91 13.15
C ALA A 724 21.37 -7.27 11.68
N ALA A 725 20.97 -6.43 10.73
CA ALA A 725 21.34 -6.54 9.31
C ALA A 725 22.81 -6.17 9.02
N GLY A 726 23.56 -5.68 10.01
CA GLY A 726 24.99 -5.41 9.91
C GLY A 726 25.36 -3.94 9.70
N ALA A 727 24.46 -2.99 9.92
CA ALA A 727 24.82 -1.57 9.97
C ALA A 727 25.53 -1.25 11.30
N PRO A 728 26.72 -0.63 11.30
CA PRO A 728 27.33 -0.14 12.53
C PRO A 728 26.46 0.95 13.16
N ALA A 729 26.12 0.83 14.45
CA ALA A 729 25.34 1.85 15.17
C ALA A 729 25.98 3.25 15.03
N SER A 730 27.31 3.32 15.06
CA SER A 730 28.09 4.55 14.84
C SER A 730 28.05 5.12 13.41
N LYS A 731 27.21 4.57 12.51
CA LYS A 731 26.84 5.13 11.21
C LYS A 731 25.35 5.39 11.05
N LEU A 732 24.52 4.97 12.02
CA LEU A 732 23.08 5.22 11.97
C LEU A 732 22.78 6.64 12.46
N ILE A 733 21.87 7.31 11.76
CA ILE A 733 21.28 8.58 12.15
C ILE A 733 19.77 8.36 12.28
N LEU A 734 19.23 8.63 13.47
CA LEU A 734 17.81 8.40 13.77
C LEU A 734 16.95 9.57 13.26
N GLY A 735 16.13 9.33 12.25
CA GLY A 735 15.18 10.31 11.74
C GLY A 735 14.00 10.56 12.68
N VAL A 736 13.67 11.84 12.86
CA VAL A 736 12.42 12.37 13.40
C VAL A 736 11.86 13.39 12.40
N THR A 737 10.56 13.68 12.45
CA THR A 737 9.88 14.59 11.50
C THR A 737 9.33 15.81 12.23
N ALA A 738 9.34 16.97 11.57
CA ALA A 738 8.64 18.17 12.04
C ALA A 738 7.18 18.25 11.54
N SER A 739 6.69 17.22 10.84
CA SER A 739 5.30 17.13 10.36
C SER A 739 4.44 16.28 11.29
N ALA A 740 3.14 16.43 11.19
CA ALA A 740 2.13 15.63 11.87
C ALA A 740 1.19 14.97 10.85
N ASN A 741 1.04 13.66 10.95
CA ASN A 741 0.01 12.92 10.22
C ASN A 741 -1.34 13.13 10.89
N VAL A 742 -2.32 13.58 10.10
CA VAL A 742 -3.66 13.95 10.57
C VAL A 742 -4.76 13.14 9.87
N MET A 743 -5.62 12.52 10.67
CA MET A 743 -6.64 11.58 10.23
C MET A 743 -8.01 12.09 10.64
N LYS A 744 -9.04 11.80 9.84
CA LYS A 744 -10.43 11.97 10.24
C LYS A 744 -10.87 10.77 11.05
N LEU A 745 -11.47 10.98 12.23
CA LEU A 745 -12.07 9.91 13.02
C LEU A 745 -13.43 9.53 12.45
N TYR A 746 -13.74 8.23 12.45
CA TYR A 746 -15.03 7.71 12.00
C TYR A 746 -16.10 7.89 13.09
N TYR A 747 -15.73 7.73 14.37
CA TYR A 747 -16.62 7.89 15.51
C TYR A 747 -16.08 8.95 16.50
N THR A 748 -16.97 9.75 17.07
CA THR A 748 -16.58 10.88 17.96
C THR A 748 -16.31 10.49 19.41
N ASN A 749 -16.59 9.23 19.77
CA ASN A 749 -16.31 8.63 21.07
C ASN A 749 -15.07 7.72 21.07
N GLU A 750 -14.47 7.43 19.91
CA GLU A 750 -13.23 6.67 19.78
C GLU A 750 -12.07 7.63 19.47
N THR A 751 -11.20 7.90 20.44
CA THR A 751 -10.12 8.89 20.26
C THR A 751 -8.73 8.41 20.68
N GLY A 752 -8.61 7.18 21.17
CA GLY A 752 -7.34 6.55 21.49
C GLY A 752 -6.56 6.09 20.26
N VAL A 753 -5.41 5.46 20.50
CA VAL A 753 -4.68 4.66 19.49
C VAL A 753 -5.53 3.44 19.12
N GLY A 754 -5.62 3.11 17.83
CA GLY A 754 -6.47 2.05 17.28
C GLY A 754 -7.93 2.45 17.02
N ALA A 755 -8.32 3.70 17.25
CA ALA A 755 -9.65 4.24 16.92
C ALA A 755 -9.87 4.25 15.40
N ARG A 756 -11.10 4.00 14.93
CA ARG A 756 -11.37 3.90 13.48
C ARG A 756 -11.24 5.26 12.78
N THR A 757 -10.59 5.29 11.61
CA THR A 757 -10.46 6.49 10.77
C THR A 757 -11.37 6.45 9.54
N ALA A 758 -11.81 7.62 9.09
CA ALA A 758 -12.60 7.85 7.88
C ALA A 758 -11.76 8.41 6.71
N GLY A 759 -10.43 8.28 6.77
CA GLY A 759 -9.48 8.78 5.77
C GLY A 759 -8.63 9.95 6.27
N ARG A 760 -8.07 10.70 5.31
CA ARG A 760 -7.28 11.92 5.56
C ARG A 760 -8.13 12.98 6.27
N ALA A 761 -7.51 13.78 7.13
CA ALA A 761 -8.12 15.05 7.52
C ALA A 761 -7.92 16.10 6.41
N ASP A 762 -8.81 17.09 6.39
CA ASP A 762 -8.79 18.22 5.47
C ASP A 762 -7.41 18.93 5.48
N GLU A 763 -7.05 19.59 4.38
CA GLU A 763 -5.76 20.25 4.24
C GLU A 763 -5.51 21.37 5.27
N GLY A 764 -4.26 21.48 5.73
CA GLY A 764 -3.82 22.56 6.60
C GLY A 764 -3.67 23.92 5.87
N GLN A 765 -3.87 25.01 6.61
CA GLN A 765 -3.74 26.40 6.14
C GLN A 765 -2.37 26.74 5.52
N TYR A 766 -1.30 26.07 5.93
CA TYR A 766 0.10 26.35 5.57
C TYR A 766 0.70 25.26 4.67
N THR A 767 0.40 23.99 4.94
CA THR A 767 0.91 22.83 4.16
C THR A 767 0.07 22.52 2.94
N THR A 768 -1.20 22.95 2.89
CA THR A 768 -2.14 22.73 1.78
C THR A 768 -2.08 21.29 1.23
N THR A 769 -2.06 20.34 2.16
CA THR A 769 -1.88 18.89 1.88
C THR A 769 -2.80 18.11 2.80
N GLU A 770 -3.80 17.42 2.23
CA GLU A 770 -4.68 16.54 3.01
C GLU A 770 -3.90 15.43 3.74
N GLY A 771 -4.20 15.26 5.02
CA GLY A 771 -3.57 14.26 5.87
C GLY A 771 -2.25 14.69 6.51
N LEU A 772 -1.78 15.92 6.28
CA LEU A 772 -0.51 16.44 6.81
C LEU A 772 -0.65 17.85 7.39
N MET A 773 -0.07 18.09 8.56
CA MET A 773 0.12 19.43 9.12
C MET A 773 1.58 19.68 9.50
N SER A 774 2.04 20.92 9.40
CA SER A 774 3.29 21.39 9.98
C SER A 774 3.17 21.51 11.51
N TYR A 775 4.28 21.50 12.25
CA TYR A 775 4.25 21.70 13.70
C TYR A 775 3.58 23.02 14.14
N PRO A 776 3.90 24.21 13.59
CA PRO A 776 3.24 25.46 13.99
C PRO A 776 1.75 25.52 13.62
N GLU A 777 1.34 24.84 12.56
CA GLU A 777 -0.06 24.72 12.13
C GLU A 777 -0.88 23.84 13.06
N LEU A 778 -0.41 22.63 13.34
CA LEU A 778 -1.04 21.75 14.33
C LEU A 778 -1.10 22.43 15.71
N CYS A 779 -0.10 23.24 16.04
CA CYS A 779 -0.05 24.02 17.27
C CYS A 779 -1.14 25.11 17.33
N VAL A 780 -1.37 25.84 16.24
CA VAL A 780 -2.50 26.77 16.09
C VAL A 780 -3.84 26.05 16.14
N GLU A 781 -3.97 24.88 15.50
CA GLU A 781 -5.18 24.05 15.59
C GLU A 781 -5.46 23.59 17.03
N ARG A 782 -4.45 23.04 17.72
CA ARG A 782 -4.54 22.55 19.11
C ARG A 782 -4.84 23.65 20.13
N ALA A 783 -4.59 24.92 19.80
CA ALA A 783 -5.00 26.06 20.62
C ALA A 783 -6.51 26.36 20.55
N LYS A 784 -7.24 25.80 19.56
CA LYS A 784 -8.70 25.95 19.45
C LYS A 784 -9.42 25.07 20.49
N ALA A 785 -10.59 25.53 20.93
CA ALA A 785 -11.40 24.81 21.90
C ALA A 785 -11.78 23.39 21.43
N GLY A 786 -11.71 22.42 22.34
CA GLY A 786 -12.11 21.03 22.09
C GLY A 786 -10.98 20.08 21.69
N TRP A 787 -9.76 20.58 21.45
CA TRP A 787 -8.59 19.72 21.30
C TRP A 787 -8.05 19.23 22.65
N GLU A 788 -7.71 17.95 22.71
CA GLU A 788 -7.03 17.28 23.81
C GLU A 788 -5.68 16.76 23.30
N THR A 789 -4.61 16.87 24.11
CA THR A 789 -3.28 16.32 23.79
C THR A 789 -2.97 15.21 24.79
N VAL A 790 -2.57 14.04 24.29
CA VAL A 790 -2.26 12.85 25.08
C VAL A 790 -0.82 12.41 24.81
N LEU A 791 -0.08 12.15 25.88
CA LEU A 791 1.18 11.40 25.82
C LEU A 791 0.88 9.92 26.05
N ASP A 792 1.19 9.08 25.08
CA ASP A 792 1.23 7.64 25.29
C ASP A 792 2.45 7.28 26.13
N GLY A 793 2.21 6.91 27.39
CA GLY A 793 3.25 6.54 28.35
C GLY A 793 3.92 5.19 28.07
N ILE A 794 3.37 4.35 27.19
CA ILE A 794 3.96 3.06 26.80
C ILE A 794 4.81 3.28 25.55
N GLN A 795 4.22 3.81 24.48
CA GLN A 795 4.90 4.00 23.19
C GLN A 795 5.83 5.22 23.16
N GLN A 796 5.75 6.10 24.18
CA GLN A 796 6.50 7.35 24.31
C GLN A 796 6.34 8.24 23.06
N ALA A 797 5.09 8.46 22.67
CA ALA A 797 4.70 9.26 21.50
C ALA A 797 3.46 10.11 21.81
N TYR A 798 3.31 11.24 21.10
CA TYR A 798 2.18 12.15 21.26
C TYR A 798 1.12 11.95 20.19
N TYR A 799 -0.12 12.09 20.63
CA TYR A 799 -1.25 12.39 19.76
C TYR A 799 -2.13 13.50 20.35
N ALA A 800 -3.00 14.06 19.51
CA ALA A 800 -4.02 15.01 19.91
C ALA A 800 -5.29 14.78 19.08
N HIS A 801 -6.44 15.14 19.63
CA HIS A 801 -7.71 15.03 18.90
C HIS A 801 -8.74 16.06 19.33
N ASN A 802 -9.69 16.36 18.45
CA ASN A 802 -10.90 17.14 18.76
C ASN A 802 -12.19 16.32 18.60
N LYS A 803 -12.10 14.98 18.70
CA LYS A 803 -13.17 14.01 18.43
C LYS A 803 -13.63 13.91 16.96
N ARG A 804 -13.10 14.72 16.05
CA ARG A 804 -13.33 14.61 14.59
C ARG A 804 -12.03 14.40 13.81
N VAL A 805 -10.97 15.04 14.25
CA VAL A 805 -9.60 14.91 13.74
C VAL A 805 -8.75 14.30 14.85
N TRP A 806 -7.81 13.45 14.45
CA TRP A 806 -6.78 12.84 15.28
C TRP A 806 -5.42 13.08 14.63
N ALA A 807 -4.44 13.52 15.40
CA ALA A 807 -3.14 13.98 14.93
C ALA A 807 -2.04 13.29 15.74
N THR A 808 -1.04 12.70 15.08
CA THR A 808 0.17 12.16 15.74
C THR A 808 1.39 12.97 15.31
N PHE A 809 2.28 13.28 16.26
CA PHE A 809 3.32 14.29 16.05
C PHE A 809 4.50 14.13 17.02
N GLU A 810 5.62 14.76 16.68
CA GLU A 810 6.75 14.92 17.60
C GLU A 810 6.58 16.14 18.51
N GLN A 811 7.05 16.02 19.74
CA GLN A 811 7.11 17.10 20.73
C GLN A 811 8.52 17.11 21.35
N ASP A 812 8.92 18.21 21.97
CA ASP A 812 10.27 18.37 22.54
C ASP A 812 10.68 17.20 23.47
N ARG A 813 9.74 16.69 24.28
CA ARG A 813 9.95 15.54 25.16
C ARG A 813 10.26 14.24 24.41
N THR A 814 9.53 13.91 23.35
CA THR A 814 9.74 12.64 22.61
C THR A 814 11.03 12.68 21.82
N ILE A 815 11.37 13.84 21.23
CA ILE A 815 12.66 14.06 20.58
C ILE A 815 13.82 13.94 21.60
N LYS A 816 13.71 14.55 22.79
CA LYS A 816 14.75 14.42 23.84
C LYS A 816 14.94 12.97 24.32
N LEU A 817 13.85 12.19 24.40
CA LEU A 817 13.90 10.76 24.68
C LEU A 817 14.60 9.99 23.55
N LYS A 818 14.34 10.33 22.28
CA LYS A 818 15.04 9.76 21.11
C LYS A 818 16.52 10.13 21.05
N GLY A 819 16.89 11.33 21.50
CA GLY A 819 18.29 11.73 21.70
C GLY A 819 18.98 10.87 22.77
N THR A 820 18.34 10.70 23.93
CA THR A 820 18.83 9.79 25.00
C THR A 820 18.94 8.35 24.50
N TYR A 821 17.96 7.87 23.72
CA TYR A 821 17.96 6.55 23.09
C TYR A 821 19.15 6.38 22.13
N ALA A 822 19.42 7.39 21.30
CA ALA A 822 20.56 7.37 20.39
C ALA A 822 21.89 7.29 21.16
N ILE A 823 22.05 8.04 22.26
CA ILE A 823 23.22 7.98 23.14
C ILE A 823 23.40 6.58 23.75
N THR A 824 22.33 5.97 24.27
CA THR A 824 22.45 4.66 24.96
C THR A 824 22.62 3.48 23.99
N ARG A 825 22.16 3.61 22.75
CA ARG A 825 22.37 2.62 21.67
C ARG A 825 23.65 2.85 20.85
N GLY A 826 24.41 3.91 21.12
CA GLY A 826 25.64 4.24 20.38
C GLY A 826 25.39 4.68 18.93
N ILE A 827 24.21 5.24 18.65
CA ILE A 827 23.80 5.78 17.35
C ILE A 827 24.55 7.09 17.10
N ALA A 828 24.96 7.36 15.86
CA ALA A 828 25.83 8.50 15.54
C ALA A 828 25.15 9.88 15.68
N GLY A 829 23.83 9.94 15.74
CA GLY A 829 23.08 11.19 15.79
C GLY A 829 21.61 11.07 15.45
N LEU A 830 20.95 12.22 15.26
CA LEU A 830 19.56 12.36 14.84
C LEU A 830 19.46 13.19 13.55
N ALA A 831 18.38 13.00 12.80
CA ALA A 831 18.01 13.82 11.66
C ALA A 831 16.63 14.44 11.90
N LEU A 832 16.47 15.76 11.67
CA LEU A 832 15.14 16.37 11.56
C LEU A 832 14.76 16.46 10.08
N PHE A 833 13.71 15.74 9.71
CA PHE A 833 13.14 15.74 8.38
C PHE A 833 12.07 16.81 8.23
N ALA A 834 12.02 17.40 7.02
CA ALA A 834 11.15 18.51 6.65
C ALA A 834 11.28 19.68 7.65
N MET A 835 12.51 20.16 7.90
CA MET A 835 12.81 21.14 8.95
C MET A 835 12.07 22.47 8.78
N GLU A 836 11.63 22.78 7.56
CA GLU A 836 10.74 23.90 7.25
C GLU A 836 9.34 23.79 7.89
N ASN A 837 8.98 22.62 8.43
CA ASN A 837 7.80 22.40 9.26
C ASN A 837 8.04 22.64 10.76
N ASP A 838 9.26 22.90 11.22
CA ASP A 838 9.51 23.32 12.61
C ASP A 838 9.05 24.77 12.82
N ASP A 839 8.83 25.19 14.05
CA ASP A 839 8.33 26.54 14.35
C ASP A 839 9.45 27.59 14.30
N VAL A 840 9.88 27.93 13.07
CA VAL A 840 10.86 28.98 12.75
C VAL A 840 10.47 30.32 13.38
N LYS A 841 9.18 30.67 13.34
CA LYS A 841 8.65 32.01 13.64
C LYS A 841 8.08 32.14 15.07
N ASN A 842 8.29 31.14 15.92
CA ASN A 842 7.81 31.10 17.31
C ASN A 842 6.28 31.33 17.44
N LYS A 843 5.49 30.77 16.50
CA LYS A 843 4.02 30.78 16.53
C LYS A 843 3.45 30.01 17.72
N CYS A 844 4.17 29.03 18.25
CA CYS A 844 3.82 28.24 19.43
C CYS A 844 4.21 28.90 20.76
N GLY A 845 5.01 29.96 20.77
CA GLY A 845 5.53 30.56 22.00
C GLY A 845 6.59 29.71 22.74
N LEU A 846 7.17 28.69 22.09
CA LEU A 846 8.19 27.79 22.65
C LEU A 846 9.65 28.19 22.30
N GLY A 847 9.83 29.35 21.67
CA GLY A 847 11.06 29.75 21.01
C GLY A 847 11.09 29.30 19.54
N SER A 848 12.02 29.84 18.76
CA SER A 848 12.22 29.42 17.37
C SER A 848 12.91 28.05 17.29
N TYR A 849 12.52 27.22 16.33
CA TYR A 849 13.05 25.87 16.09
C TYR A 849 12.95 24.94 17.33
N PRO A 850 11.77 24.81 17.98
CA PRO A 850 11.64 24.04 19.22
C PRO A 850 11.96 22.55 19.03
N LEU A 851 11.61 21.94 17.89
CA LEU A 851 11.91 20.53 17.64
C LEU A 851 13.40 20.32 17.35
N LEU A 852 14.02 21.18 16.55
CA LEU A 852 15.46 21.09 16.28
C LEU A 852 16.32 21.41 17.52
N THR A 853 15.85 22.31 18.39
CA THR A 853 16.46 22.55 19.70
C THR A 853 16.31 21.34 20.62
N ALA A 854 15.18 20.63 20.57
CA ALA A 854 14.99 19.37 21.27
C ALA A 854 15.92 18.25 20.76
N VAL A 855 16.23 18.19 19.45
CA VAL A 855 17.22 17.25 18.89
C VAL A 855 18.60 17.52 19.48
N ASN A 856 19.02 18.79 19.53
CA ASN A 856 20.32 19.18 20.07
C ASN A 856 20.46 18.88 21.57
N THR A 857 19.48 19.32 22.36
CA THR A 857 19.47 19.11 23.82
C THR A 857 19.33 17.64 24.18
N GLY A 858 18.53 16.87 23.44
CA GLY A 858 18.41 15.41 23.61
C GLY A 858 19.70 14.64 23.35
N LEU A 859 20.55 15.13 22.45
CA LEU A 859 21.89 14.60 22.19
C LEU A 859 22.97 15.14 23.13
N ASN A 860 22.61 15.98 24.11
CA ASN A 860 23.54 16.74 24.96
C ASN A 860 24.57 17.55 24.16
N ARG A 861 24.21 18.00 22.95
CA ARG A 861 25.11 18.77 22.07
C ARG A 861 25.17 20.23 22.52
N ARG A 862 26.38 20.76 22.65
CA ARG A 862 26.58 22.20 22.89
C ARG A 862 26.25 22.99 21.61
N ILE A 863 25.30 23.93 21.70
CA ILE A 863 24.97 24.85 20.61
C ILE A 863 25.97 26.03 20.64
N PRO A 864 26.61 26.41 19.51
CA PRO A 864 27.46 27.60 19.45
C PRO A 864 26.66 28.87 19.76
N GLY A 865 27.09 29.63 20.78
CA GLY A 865 26.48 30.90 21.19
C GLY A 865 25.68 30.84 22.48
N GLU A 866 25.27 29.66 22.96
CA GLU A 866 24.62 29.54 24.28
C GLU A 866 25.66 29.58 25.42
N SER A 867 25.41 30.46 26.40
CA SER A 867 26.13 30.47 27.66
C SER A 867 25.65 29.31 28.56
N SER A 868 26.60 28.63 29.22
CA SER A 868 26.30 27.46 30.05
C SER A 868 25.73 27.86 31.42
N THR A 869 24.47 28.26 31.46
CA THR A 869 23.68 28.34 32.70
C THR A 869 22.87 27.07 32.87
N THR A 870 23.45 26.08 33.55
CA THR A 870 22.77 24.85 33.96
C THR A 870 21.80 25.17 35.10
N THR A 871 20.57 25.57 34.75
CA THR A 871 19.49 25.74 35.75
C THR A 871 18.91 24.37 36.08
N THR A 872 19.38 23.78 37.18
CA THR A 872 18.85 22.52 37.73
C THR A 872 17.46 22.74 38.34
N THR A 873 16.43 22.80 37.49
CA THR A 873 15.04 22.96 37.95
C THR A 873 14.50 21.63 38.44
N THR A 874 14.64 21.37 39.74
CA THR A 874 14.09 20.19 40.41
C THR A 874 12.56 20.30 40.51
N THR A 875 11.83 19.86 39.48
CA THR A 875 10.37 19.75 39.53
C THR A 875 9.95 18.56 40.39
N LYS A 876 9.36 18.85 41.56
CA LYS A 876 8.67 17.85 42.39
C LYS A 876 7.58 17.16 41.56
N ALA A 877 7.55 15.84 41.59
CA ALA A 877 6.41 15.08 41.09
C ALA A 877 5.21 15.29 42.02
N THR A 878 4.14 15.88 41.50
CA THR A 878 2.83 15.89 42.16
C THR A 878 2.08 14.64 41.72
N THR A 879 2.12 13.59 42.54
CA THR A 879 1.25 12.43 42.37
C THR A 879 -0.16 12.80 42.82
N THR A 880 -1.10 12.83 41.89
CA THR A 880 -2.54 12.77 42.22
C THR A 880 -3.00 11.32 42.05
N THR A 881 -3.64 10.80 43.10
CA THR A 881 -4.22 9.45 43.20
C THR A 881 -5.43 9.26 42.31
#